data_AF-A0A6A6SY53-F1
#
_entry.id   AF-A0A6A6SY53-F1
#
_cell.length_a   1.000
_cell.length_b   1.000
_cell.length_c   1.000
_cell.angle_alpha   90.00
_cell.angle_beta   90.00
_cell.angle_gamma   90.00
#
_symmetry.space_group_name_H-M   'P 1'
#
loop_
_entity.id
_entity.type
_entity.pdbx_description
1 polymer ?
#
loop_
_entity_poly.entity_id
_entity_poly.type
_entity_poly.pdbx_seq_one_letter_code
_entity_poly.pdbx_strand_id
1 'polypeptide(L)'
;MPPPLPTVRHGPPRAGKARTSKAGRRVSECRALLEDGSDCRQKLSQPKHTLCPSHYHEHKQLHQRYKDKERDYRNLQISQGEADPKETLEAKLSTGRQTLDLRDQVNRRFFALSASNRGHVKWILKLQAEIRDLEQQLAQLDNTRSLEENVTGTRTRLSLLNSAVPITALSHLPQSSPIPALKRALAQYPVGMVDELYRIAPSLDDSSSVILHGVNEDARKPTARDHVIRFLFRELLVHKADVVVLERAHRTRSIDTFLHESSGDDLERYIKFFKAFDQGREDTLHLLRDAVCDYSLAVSPSSSTIILGDTIVTENHDRSMNTAGWDTLWEHFRDHVDWSQLELCAFHFEDILRVKVLIACLRYGPGKERPNWYHPTKDMSQKSVPALMLGFLALNGDVVDSAEHTTQSTRSSGLEMQERGYLVGRMSKKNSFAQPLARELSERVARFHLLVFDRGHKPGQLETLPPSSECENLWIRRTRLESPGSELSASPWSIELSLPNILQNLELKHDMQNSDMTTEYYEFVIIDRIPGRDIDILDVVADALMKLKSDPPYRDVFSGVIQKYIPPDEQDNYLRAIAKMDLDKSTPGQYCRYEGSRVRCWDSRTSRESVLEATLQKSSRATTWRDSRLISQISADLEAHNVIKQCNEYEPPYTCPIVLPSTDGLGDIYFRFDLGSMNAQAFRGSILDFDPSTNTLFEFCQAYQRTNPKAVFARGTINVHYCAWPMPMLPGTRYAHLNFSTPEGRLYKWNALPFDMPMASRIWQWFVNLEINSKLPFVRLVQTTLIICAEKETSANASLKALFDVGEKHGWTFSIPAPEAWTADFASLSLDTLWHGARPAYHS
;
A
#
# COMPACT_ATOMS: atom_id res chain seq x y z
N MET A 1 -27.73 4.05 23.47
CA MET A 1 -27.10 4.60 24.69
C MET A 1 -26.26 3.49 25.33
N PRO A 2 -24.93 3.63 25.49
CA PRO A 2 -24.13 2.69 26.25
C PRO A 2 -23.94 3.15 27.73
N PRO A 3 -23.78 2.22 28.68
CA PRO A 3 -23.62 2.51 30.12
C PRO A 3 -22.16 2.87 30.49
N PRO A 4 -21.91 3.46 31.68
CA PRO A 4 -20.59 4.00 32.04
C PRO A 4 -19.59 2.91 32.45
N LEU A 5 -18.31 3.18 32.14
CA LEU A 5 -17.15 2.33 32.45
C LEU A 5 -16.85 2.32 33.97
N PRO A 6 -16.51 1.17 34.57
CA PRO A 6 -15.98 1.12 35.93
C PRO A 6 -14.47 1.40 35.95
N THR A 7 -14.05 2.24 36.89
CA THR A 7 -12.67 2.61 37.20
C THR A 7 -11.90 1.44 37.84
N VAL A 8 -10.79 1.03 37.22
CA VAL A 8 -9.88 0.01 37.77
C VAL A 8 -8.71 0.69 38.48
N ARG A 9 -8.57 0.41 39.78
CA ARG A 9 -7.42 0.82 40.61
C ARG A 9 -6.22 -0.08 40.32
N HIS A 10 -5.07 0.52 39.99
CA HIS A 10 -3.79 -0.17 39.90
C HIS A 10 -3.25 -0.50 41.30
N GLY A 11 -2.99 -1.78 41.57
CA GLY A 11 -2.14 -2.25 42.67
C GLY A 11 -0.69 -2.43 42.20
N PRO A 12 0.30 -2.36 43.10
CA PRO A 12 1.72 -2.33 42.73
C PRO A 12 2.26 -3.72 42.35
N PRO A 13 3.32 -3.79 41.53
CA PRO A 13 3.84 -5.05 41.00
C PRO A 13 4.66 -5.81 42.06
N ARG A 14 4.41 -7.13 42.18
CA ARG A 14 5.23 -8.05 42.97
C ARG A 14 6.43 -8.52 42.15
N ALA A 15 7.62 -8.34 42.71
CA ALA A 15 8.89 -8.85 42.22
C ALA A 15 8.95 -10.40 42.31
N GLY A 16 9.13 -11.06 41.16
CA GLY A 16 9.34 -12.50 41.06
C GLY A 16 10.76 -12.81 40.57
N LYS A 17 11.50 -13.57 41.37
CA LYS A 17 12.93 -13.91 41.23
C LYS A 17 13.21 -14.79 40.01
N ALA A 18 14.22 -14.40 39.22
CA ALA A 18 14.79 -15.21 38.15
C ALA A 18 15.60 -16.39 38.71
N ARG A 19 15.28 -17.62 38.27
CA ARG A 19 16.13 -18.81 38.40
C ARG A 19 16.92 -18.99 37.12
N THR A 20 18.24 -18.81 37.20
CA THR A 20 19.19 -19.09 36.13
C THR A 20 19.55 -20.58 36.13
N SER A 21 19.05 -21.34 35.16
CA SER A 21 19.58 -22.67 34.83
C SER A 21 20.69 -22.53 33.78
N LYS A 22 21.94 -22.79 34.17
CA LYS A 22 23.07 -22.95 33.25
C LYS A 22 22.86 -24.21 32.39
N ALA A 23 22.45 -24.03 31.15
CA ALA A 23 22.58 -25.05 30.10
C ALA A 23 23.86 -24.77 29.29
N GLY A 24 24.75 -25.75 29.19
CA GLY A 24 25.97 -25.65 28.39
C GLY A 24 25.65 -25.37 26.92
N ARG A 25 26.19 -24.25 26.40
CA ARG A 25 26.01 -23.81 25.01
C ARG A 25 26.81 -24.75 24.10
N ARG A 26 26.16 -25.78 23.52
CA ARG A 26 26.77 -26.59 22.46
C ARG A 26 27.03 -25.69 21.25
N VAL A 27 28.27 -25.68 20.77
CA VAL A 27 28.64 -25.00 19.52
C VAL A 27 27.90 -25.71 18.38
N SER A 28 27.08 -24.97 17.64
CA SER A 28 26.28 -25.50 16.54
C SER A 28 27.13 -25.63 15.27
N GLU A 29 27.26 -26.85 14.76
CA GLU A 29 27.95 -27.19 13.51
C GLU A 29 26.98 -27.11 12.32
N CYS A 30 27.53 -26.91 11.12
CA CYS A 30 26.79 -26.88 9.86
C CYS A 30 26.01 -28.18 9.63
N ARG A 31 24.75 -28.06 9.20
CA ARG A 31 23.88 -29.22 8.97
C ARG A 31 23.91 -29.77 7.54
N ALA A 32 24.68 -29.19 6.62
CA ALA A 32 24.82 -29.69 5.26
C ALA A 32 25.51 -31.07 5.19
N LEU A 33 25.19 -31.84 4.16
CA LEU A 33 25.96 -33.00 3.74
C LEU A 33 26.82 -32.66 2.51
N LEU A 34 28.06 -33.15 2.52
CA LEU A 34 28.94 -33.14 1.36
C LEU A 34 28.44 -34.15 0.31
N GLU A 35 28.96 -34.07 -0.93
CA GLU A 35 28.54 -34.94 -2.04
C GLU A 35 28.81 -36.44 -1.79
N ASP A 36 29.77 -36.75 -0.92
CA ASP A 36 30.11 -38.10 -0.45
C ASP A 36 29.24 -38.58 0.72
N GLY A 37 28.27 -37.76 1.14
CA GLY A 37 27.39 -38.05 2.28
C GLY A 37 28.02 -37.78 3.65
N SER A 38 29.20 -37.18 3.74
CA SER A 38 29.81 -36.82 5.04
C SER A 38 29.23 -35.53 5.62
N ASP A 39 29.25 -35.39 6.96
CA ASP A 39 28.78 -34.17 7.64
C ASP A 39 29.77 -33.01 7.44
N CYS A 40 29.25 -31.82 7.16
CA CYS A 40 30.06 -30.62 7.23
C CYS A 40 30.49 -30.32 8.68
N ARG A 41 31.80 -30.32 8.95
CA ARG A 41 32.37 -30.03 10.28
C ARG A 41 32.62 -28.55 10.56
N GLN A 42 32.15 -27.64 9.69
CA GLN A 42 32.37 -26.21 9.91
C GLN A 42 31.44 -25.66 10.99
N LYS A 43 32.02 -24.88 11.90
CA LYS A 43 31.28 -24.20 12.97
C LYS A 43 30.48 -23.02 12.42
N LEU A 44 29.26 -22.84 12.91
CA LEU A 44 28.40 -21.74 12.49
C LEU A 44 28.80 -20.44 13.20
N SER A 45 28.89 -19.35 12.45
CA SER A 45 29.23 -18.02 12.95
C SER A 45 28.17 -17.48 13.92
N GLN A 46 26.92 -17.95 13.82
CA GLN A 46 25.82 -17.59 14.71
C GLN A 46 24.95 -18.81 15.05
N PRO A 47 24.37 -18.91 16.27
CA PRO A 47 23.56 -20.05 16.68
C PRO A 47 22.24 -20.24 15.91
N LYS A 48 21.77 -19.20 15.22
CA LYS A 48 20.52 -19.22 14.44
C LYS A 48 20.71 -19.76 13.02
N HIS A 49 21.94 -19.82 12.51
CA HIS A 49 22.20 -20.31 11.16
C HIS A 49 22.17 -21.84 11.14
N THR A 50 21.71 -22.44 10.05
CA THR A 50 21.69 -23.90 9.85
C THR A 50 22.83 -24.38 8.94
N LEU A 51 23.36 -23.50 8.10
CA LEU A 51 24.41 -23.77 7.11
C LEU A 51 25.61 -22.82 7.31
N CYS A 52 26.83 -23.31 7.04
CA CYS A 52 28.00 -22.43 6.98
C CYS A 52 27.97 -21.57 5.70
N PRO A 53 28.71 -20.44 5.65
CA PRO A 53 28.68 -19.53 4.50
C PRO A 53 28.96 -20.22 3.16
N SER A 54 29.89 -21.19 3.14
CA SER A 54 30.22 -21.97 1.93
C SER A 54 29.02 -22.79 1.43
N HIS A 55 28.40 -23.58 2.31
CA HIS A 55 27.23 -24.40 1.96
C HIS A 55 25.97 -23.57 1.70
N TYR A 56 25.87 -22.37 2.28
CA TYR A 56 24.80 -21.43 1.94
C TYR A 56 24.95 -20.90 0.52
N HIS A 57 26.18 -20.55 0.10
CA HIS A 57 26.47 -20.17 -1.29
C HIS A 57 26.23 -21.33 -2.25
N GLU A 58 26.70 -22.52 -1.90
CA GLU A 58 26.49 -23.72 -2.70
C GLU A 58 25.00 -24.07 -2.84
N HIS A 59 24.23 -24.01 -1.75
CA HIS A 59 22.78 -24.17 -1.79
C HIS A 59 22.13 -23.15 -2.72
N LYS A 60 22.49 -21.87 -2.61
CA LYS A 60 21.97 -20.81 -3.49
C LYS A 60 22.29 -21.10 -4.96
N GLN A 61 23.51 -21.54 -5.27
CA GLN A 61 23.93 -21.87 -6.63
C GLN A 61 23.23 -23.11 -7.19
N LEU A 62 23.13 -24.20 -6.42
CA LEU A 62 22.46 -25.43 -6.84
C LEU A 62 20.95 -25.22 -6.99
N HIS A 63 20.34 -24.47 -6.08
CA HIS A 63 18.93 -24.09 -6.18
C HIS A 63 18.67 -23.22 -7.40
N GLN A 64 19.55 -22.26 -7.70
CA GLN A 64 19.46 -21.44 -8.90
C GLN A 64 19.58 -22.30 -10.17
N ARG A 65 20.56 -23.22 -10.24
CA ARG A 65 20.72 -24.15 -11.37
C ARG A 65 19.51 -25.05 -11.56
N TYR A 66 18.93 -25.55 -10.47
CA TYR A 66 17.66 -26.29 -10.50
C TYR A 66 16.55 -25.42 -11.11
N LYS A 67 16.38 -24.18 -10.65
CA LYS A 67 15.35 -23.26 -11.16
C LYS A 67 15.56 -22.86 -12.61
N ASP A 68 16.80 -22.71 -13.05
CA ASP A 68 17.12 -22.42 -14.45
C ASP A 68 16.83 -23.64 -15.33
N LYS A 69 17.19 -24.86 -14.91
CA LYS A 69 16.87 -26.09 -15.66
C LYS A 69 15.37 -26.44 -15.67
N GLU A 70 14.68 -26.16 -14.57
CA GLU A 70 13.22 -26.24 -14.50
C GLU A 70 12.57 -25.28 -15.53
N ARG A 71 13.13 -24.09 -15.70
CA ARG A 71 12.69 -23.13 -16.74
C ARG A 71 13.00 -23.63 -18.14
N ASP A 72 14.20 -24.15 -18.38
CA ASP A 72 14.58 -24.75 -19.67
C ASP A 72 13.61 -25.88 -20.06
N TYR A 73 13.28 -26.77 -19.11
CA TYR A 73 12.33 -27.87 -19.33
C TYR A 73 10.94 -27.37 -19.72
N ARG A 74 10.46 -26.30 -19.05
CA ARG A 74 9.16 -25.67 -19.33
C ARG A 74 9.12 -25.00 -20.70
N ASN A 75 10.23 -24.41 -21.14
CA ASN A 75 10.32 -23.72 -22.43
C ASN A 75 10.36 -24.67 -23.64
N LEU A 76 10.71 -25.95 -23.44
CA LEU A 76 10.66 -26.96 -24.50
C LEU A 76 9.20 -27.36 -24.76
N GLN A 77 8.54 -26.75 -25.75
CA GLN A 77 7.18 -27.13 -26.17
C GLN A 77 7.23 -28.24 -27.22
N ILE A 78 6.42 -29.29 -27.05
CA ILE A 78 6.26 -30.33 -28.07
C ILE A 78 5.07 -29.93 -28.93
N SER A 79 5.35 -29.28 -30.06
CA SER A 79 4.30 -28.91 -31.01
C SER A 79 4.00 -30.09 -31.93
N GLN A 80 2.72 -30.45 -32.09
CA GLN A 80 2.32 -31.42 -33.10
C GLN A 80 2.52 -30.83 -34.50
N GLY A 81 3.58 -31.25 -35.19
CA GLY A 81 3.88 -30.81 -36.56
C GLY A 81 5.36 -30.53 -36.87
N GLU A 82 6.27 -30.61 -35.89
CA GLU A 82 7.71 -30.44 -36.14
C GLU A 82 8.34 -31.64 -36.87
N ALA A 83 9.35 -31.35 -37.69
CA ALA A 83 9.98 -32.31 -38.59
C ALA A 83 10.83 -33.38 -37.90
N ASP A 84 11.18 -33.20 -36.61
CA ASP A 84 11.83 -34.26 -35.82
C ASP A 84 11.37 -34.24 -34.33
N PRO A 85 10.18 -34.78 -34.02
CA PRO A 85 9.64 -34.79 -32.66
C PRO A 85 10.47 -35.63 -31.69
N LYS A 86 11.35 -36.50 -32.21
CA LYS A 86 12.18 -37.40 -31.42
C LYS A 86 13.30 -36.65 -30.71
N GLU A 87 13.96 -35.72 -31.39
CA GLU A 87 15.06 -34.92 -30.80
C GLU A 87 14.53 -33.98 -29.71
N THR A 88 13.38 -33.33 -29.93
CA THR A 88 12.71 -32.49 -28.93
C THR A 88 12.22 -33.30 -27.72
N LEU A 89 11.73 -34.54 -27.92
CA LEU A 89 11.37 -35.46 -26.85
C LEU A 89 12.58 -35.92 -26.05
N GLU A 90 13.68 -36.30 -26.71
CA GLU A 90 14.93 -36.71 -26.07
C GLU A 90 15.57 -35.55 -25.28
N ALA A 91 15.57 -34.33 -25.83
CA ALA A 91 16.02 -33.13 -25.15
C ALA A 91 15.15 -32.77 -23.94
N LYS A 92 13.82 -32.92 -24.06
CA LYS A 92 12.89 -32.67 -22.94
C LYS A 92 13.02 -33.73 -21.85
N LEU A 93 13.16 -35.00 -22.21
CA LEU A 93 13.43 -36.09 -21.27
C LEU A 93 14.79 -35.92 -20.56
N SER A 94 15.83 -35.56 -21.31
CA SER A 94 17.17 -35.31 -20.75
C SER A 94 17.16 -34.13 -19.78
N THR A 95 16.58 -32.99 -20.17
CA THR A 95 16.42 -31.81 -19.31
C THR A 95 15.56 -32.11 -18.09
N GLY A 96 14.50 -32.92 -18.25
CA GLY A 96 13.64 -33.37 -17.14
C GLY A 96 14.40 -34.21 -16.12
N ARG A 97 15.20 -35.18 -16.58
CA ARG A 97 16.06 -36.01 -15.71
C ARG A 97 17.08 -35.17 -14.95
N GLN A 98 17.76 -34.24 -15.63
CA GLN A 98 18.71 -33.32 -14.99
C GLN A 98 18.04 -32.42 -13.94
N THR A 99 16.81 -31.96 -14.21
CA THR A 99 16.03 -31.14 -13.26
C THR A 99 15.68 -31.94 -12.00
N LEU A 100 15.26 -33.20 -12.17
CA LEU A 100 14.98 -34.11 -11.06
C LEU A 100 16.24 -34.40 -10.24
N ASP A 101 17.37 -34.68 -10.89
CA ASP A 101 18.65 -34.93 -10.21
C ASP A 101 19.13 -33.72 -9.40
N LEU A 102 19.00 -32.50 -9.95
CA LEU A 102 19.35 -31.27 -9.23
C LEU A 102 18.43 -31.02 -8.02
N ARG A 103 17.12 -31.27 -8.16
CA ARG A 103 16.16 -31.19 -7.06
C ARG A 103 16.49 -32.19 -5.95
N ASP A 104 16.81 -33.43 -6.33
CA ASP A 104 17.20 -34.49 -5.41
C ASP A 104 18.50 -34.16 -4.67
N GLN A 105 19.50 -33.61 -5.37
CA GLN A 105 20.75 -33.16 -4.75
C GLN A 105 20.51 -32.04 -3.72
N VAL A 106 19.68 -31.05 -4.06
CA VAL A 106 19.32 -29.97 -3.14
C VAL A 106 18.61 -30.52 -1.89
N ASN A 107 17.62 -31.39 -2.08
CA ASN A 107 16.84 -32.00 -1.00
C ASN A 107 17.68 -32.88 -0.07
N ARG A 108 18.50 -33.77 -0.64
CA ARG A 108 19.33 -34.71 0.13
C ARG A 108 20.45 -34.00 0.89
N ARG A 109 21.06 -32.95 0.32
CA ARG A 109 22.22 -32.27 0.92
C ARG A 109 21.88 -31.17 1.91
N PHE A 110 20.76 -30.46 1.70
CA PHE A 110 20.43 -29.26 2.50
C PHE A 110 19.12 -29.35 3.30
N PHE A 111 18.21 -30.27 2.98
CA PHE A 111 16.89 -30.39 3.63
C PHE A 111 16.69 -31.65 4.49
N ALA A 112 17.72 -32.49 4.66
CA ALA A 112 17.70 -33.66 5.55
C ALA A 112 17.76 -33.26 7.04
N LEU A 113 16.66 -32.71 7.58
CA LEU A 113 16.57 -32.15 8.93
C LEU A 113 16.00 -33.09 10.00
N SER A 114 15.48 -34.28 9.64
CA SER A 114 15.11 -35.30 10.64
C SER A 114 16.29 -36.20 10.98
N ALA A 115 16.51 -36.45 12.28
CA ALA A 115 17.55 -37.35 12.76
C ALA A 115 17.37 -38.80 12.24
N SER A 116 16.13 -39.20 11.91
CA SER A 116 15.78 -40.52 11.36
C SER A 116 16.20 -40.69 9.90
N ASN A 117 16.05 -39.68 9.04
CA ASN A 117 16.39 -39.79 7.61
C ASN A 117 17.86 -39.49 7.30
N ARG A 118 18.55 -38.75 8.17
CA ARG A 118 19.92 -38.31 7.90
C ARG A 118 20.87 -39.50 7.71
N GLY A 119 20.75 -40.55 8.52
CA GLY A 119 21.59 -41.76 8.37
C GLY A 119 21.39 -42.47 7.02
N HIS A 120 20.14 -42.58 6.57
CA HIS A 120 19.80 -43.21 5.30
C HIS A 120 20.27 -42.36 4.10
N VAL A 121 20.05 -41.05 4.14
CA VAL A 121 20.51 -40.13 3.08
C VAL A 121 22.04 -40.10 2.99
N LYS A 122 22.75 -40.14 4.11
CA LYS A 122 24.22 -40.30 4.12
C LYS A 122 24.66 -41.58 3.45
N TRP A 123 24.00 -42.70 3.77
CA TRP A 123 24.31 -44.00 3.18
C TRP A 123 24.03 -44.01 1.68
N ILE A 124 22.92 -43.41 1.22
CA ILE A 124 22.60 -43.29 -0.22
C ILE A 124 23.64 -42.43 -0.95
N LEU A 125 24.02 -41.27 -0.41
CA LEU A 125 25.04 -40.40 -1.03
C LEU A 125 26.41 -41.09 -1.06
N LYS A 126 26.76 -41.80 0.01
CA LYS A 126 27.98 -42.60 0.07
C LYS A 126 27.96 -43.75 -0.93
N LEU A 127 26.84 -44.46 -1.05
CA LEU A 127 26.65 -45.53 -2.03
C LEU A 127 26.70 -44.97 -3.47
N GLN A 128 26.13 -43.79 -3.72
CA GLN A 128 26.21 -43.12 -5.03
C GLN A 128 27.63 -42.64 -5.34
N ALA A 129 28.41 -42.23 -4.35
CA ALA A 129 29.83 -41.91 -4.51
C ALA A 129 30.65 -43.18 -4.78
N GLU A 130 30.40 -44.26 -4.04
CA GLU A 130 31.03 -45.57 -4.26
C GLU A 130 30.65 -46.16 -5.63
N ILE A 131 29.40 -46.06 -6.06
CA ILE A 131 28.97 -46.48 -7.41
C ILE A 131 29.66 -45.63 -8.47
N ARG A 132 29.74 -44.30 -8.33
CA ARG A 132 30.46 -43.45 -9.29
C ARG A 132 31.95 -43.77 -9.35
N ASP A 133 32.58 -44.06 -8.21
CA ASP A 133 33.98 -44.49 -8.15
C ASP A 133 34.15 -45.87 -8.80
N LEU A 134 33.22 -46.80 -8.54
CA LEU A 134 33.19 -48.11 -9.19
C LEU A 134 32.93 -48.03 -10.69
N GLU A 135 32.02 -47.17 -11.15
CA GLU A 135 31.74 -46.90 -12.57
C GLU A 135 32.93 -46.22 -13.24
N GLN A 136 33.64 -45.33 -12.55
CA GLN A 136 34.86 -44.71 -13.03
C GLN A 136 36.01 -45.73 -13.11
N GLN A 137 36.11 -46.64 -12.13
CA GLN A 137 37.03 -47.78 -12.16
C GLN A 137 36.65 -48.79 -13.25
N LEU A 138 35.34 -49.02 -13.49
CA LEU A 138 34.83 -49.86 -14.57
C LEU A 138 35.11 -49.24 -15.92
N ALA A 139 34.93 -47.93 -16.09
CA ALA A 139 35.30 -47.20 -17.29
C ALA A 139 36.83 -47.19 -17.54
N GLN A 140 37.64 -47.24 -16.46
CA GLN A 140 39.10 -47.44 -16.55
C GLN A 140 39.47 -48.90 -16.90
N LEU A 141 38.69 -49.87 -16.43
CA LEU A 141 38.86 -51.30 -16.73
C LEU A 141 38.36 -51.67 -18.14
N ASP A 142 37.29 -51.05 -18.63
CA ASP A 142 36.73 -51.20 -19.98
C ASP A 142 37.65 -50.60 -21.05
N ASN A 143 38.52 -49.65 -20.69
CA ASN A 143 39.64 -49.20 -21.54
C ASN A 143 40.79 -50.22 -21.62
N THR A 144 40.75 -51.33 -20.86
CA THR A 144 41.88 -52.28 -20.78
C THR A 144 41.51 -53.75 -21.04
N ARG A 145 40.24 -54.13 -21.24
CA ARG A 145 39.92 -55.52 -21.60
C ARG A 145 38.61 -55.65 -22.36
N SER A 146 38.73 -55.73 -23.68
CA SER A 146 37.83 -56.54 -24.50
C SER A 146 38.09 -58.04 -24.23
N LEU A 147 37.02 -58.82 -24.34
CA LEU A 147 36.89 -60.29 -24.40
C LEU A 147 36.39 -61.03 -23.13
N GLU A 148 35.17 -61.54 -23.33
CA GLU A 148 34.62 -62.86 -22.94
C GLU A 148 33.85 -63.02 -21.62
N GLU A 149 32.52 -62.98 -21.79
CA GLU A 149 31.55 -64.06 -21.58
C GLU A 149 31.30 -64.72 -20.19
N ASN A 150 30.00 -64.69 -19.87
CA ASN A 150 29.12 -65.76 -19.36
C ASN A 150 28.84 -65.95 -17.84
N VAL A 151 27.56 -65.68 -17.53
CA VAL A 151 26.61 -66.44 -16.69
C VAL A 151 26.90 -66.56 -15.19
N THR A 152 25.99 -66.03 -14.36
CA THR A 152 25.22 -66.83 -13.39
C THR A 152 24.12 -66.01 -12.71
N GLY A 153 22.90 -66.56 -12.73
CA GLY A 153 21.74 -65.99 -12.05
C GLY A 153 21.91 -65.97 -10.54
N THR A 154 21.77 -64.79 -9.95
CA THR A 154 21.84 -64.59 -8.51
C THR A 154 20.48 -64.89 -7.89
N ARG A 155 20.36 -66.02 -7.19
CA ARG A 155 19.24 -66.29 -6.27
C ARG A 155 19.36 -65.33 -5.08
N THR A 156 18.59 -64.25 -5.10
CA THR A 156 18.48 -63.31 -3.98
C THR A 156 17.80 -64.03 -2.80
N ARG A 157 18.56 -64.36 -1.75
CA ARG A 157 18.01 -64.87 -0.49
C ARG A 157 17.22 -63.75 0.18
N LEU A 158 15.90 -63.78 0.03
CA LEU A 158 14.99 -62.88 0.74
C LEU A 158 15.08 -63.17 2.24
N SER A 159 15.27 -62.13 3.06
CA SER A 159 15.21 -62.22 4.52
C SER A 159 13.88 -62.86 4.97
N LEU A 160 13.89 -63.69 6.01
CA LEU A 160 12.67 -64.28 6.58
C LEU A 160 11.72 -63.23 7.17
N LEU A 161 12.23 -62.02 7.45
CA LEU A 161 11.46 -60.85 7.89
C LEU A 161 10.96 -59.97 6.73
N ASN A 162 11.26 -60.33 5.47
CA ASN A 162 10.73 -59.64 4.31
C ASN A 162 9.19 -59.82 4.24
N SER A 163 8.48 -58.73 3.96
CA SER A 163 7.02 -58.67 3.84
C SER A 163 6.47 -59.57 2.73
N ALA A 164 7.25 -59.80 1.67
CA ALA A 164 6.87 -60.68 0.55
C ALA A 164 6.88 -62.17 0.90
N VAL A 165 7.50 -62.56 2.01
CA VAL A 165 7.46 -63.94 2.51
C VAL A 165 6.22 -64.07 3.41
N PRO A 166 5.23 -64.92 3.11
CA PRO A 166 4.05 -65.03 3.98
C PRO A 166 4.41 -65.69 5.32
N ILE A 167 3.67 -65.38 6.39
CA ILE A 167 3.89 -65.99 7.72
C ILE A 167 3.73 -67.52 7.65
N THR A 168 2.89 -68.02 6.75
CA THR A 168 2.70 -69.46 6.48
C THR A 168 3.97 -70.14 5.97
N ALA A 169 4.85 -69.42 5.28
CA ALA A 169 6.15 -69.92 4.83
C ALA A 169 7.15 -70.08 5.99
N LEU A 170 6.85 -69.56 7.19
CA LEU A 170 7.66 -69.71 8.41
C LEU A 170 7.18 -70.84 9.32
N SER A 171 6.21 -71.64 8.89
CA SER A 171 5.63 -72.74 9.65
C SER A 171 6.62 -73.85 10.02
N HIS A 172 7.77 -73.92 9.32
CA HIS A 172 8.86 -74.84 9.59
C HIS A 172 9.81 -74.41 10.73
N LEU A 173 9.65 -73.18 11.26
CA LEU A 173 10.45 -72.70 12.38
C LEU A 173 9.92 -73.23 13.73
N PRO A 174 10.78 -73.47 14.73
CA PRO A 174 10.35 -73.86 16.07
C PRO A 174 9.37 -72.84 16.67
N GLN A 175 8.38 -73.29 17.46
CA GLN A 175 7.41 -72.39 18.11
C GLN A 175 8.06 -71.35 19.04
N SER A 176 9.26 -71.63 19.56
CA SER A 176 10.09 -70.72 20.36
C SER A 176 10.89 -69.70 19.53
N SER A 177 10.79 -69.73 18.21
CA SER A 177 11.48 -68.77 17.34
C SER A 177 10.89 -67.36 17.51
N PRO A 178 11.72 -66.31 17.70
CA PRO A 178 11.24 -64.94 17.75
C PRO A 178 10.83 -64.41 16.38
N ILE A 179 11.17 -65.09 15.28
CA ILE A 179 10.98 -64.60 13.90
C ILE A 179 9.49 -64.47 13.54
N PRO A 180 8.60 -65.45 13.81
CA PRO A 180 7.16 -65.26 13.60
C PRO A 180 6.56 -64.15 14.47
N ALA A 181 7.04 -63.98 15.71
CA ALA A 181 6.59 -62.91 16.60
C ALA A 181 7.03 -61.52 16.11
N LEU A 182 8.30 -61.36 15.73
CA LEU A 182 8.84 -60.15 15.12
C LEU A 182 8.15 -59.83 13.79
N LYS A 183 7.82 -60.85 12.99
CA LYS A 183 7.11 -60.65 11.72
C LYS A 183 5.66 -60.22 11.92
N ARG A 184 4.95 -60.79 12.90
CA ARG A 184 3.63 -60.30 13.30
C ARG A 184 3.70 -58.87 13.82
N ALA A 185 4.69 -58.55 14.66
CA ALA A 185 4.90 -57.21 15.16
C ALA A 185 5.22 -56.20 14.04
N LEU A 186 6.08 -56.57 13.08
CA LEU A 186 6.41 -55.76 11.91
C LEU A 186 5.22 -55.59 10.95
N ALA A 187 4.32 -56.57 10.86
CA ALA A 187 3.09 -56.46 10.08
C ALA A 187 1.99 -55.64 10.79
N GLN A 188 1.93 -55.69 12.12
CA GLN A 188 0.98 -54.91 12.93
C GLN A 188 1.42 -53.46 13.15
N TYR A 189 2.71 -53.17 13.05
CA TYR A 189 3.25 -51.84 13.28
C TYR A 189 2.69 -50.78 12.32
N PRO A 190 2.66 -50.98 10.98
CA PRO A 190 2.01 -50.04 10.06
C PRO A 190 0.52 -49.86 10.34
N VAL A 191 -0.20 -50.94 10.66
CA VAL A 191 -1.64 -50.89 10.99
C VAL A 191 -1.88 -49.98 12.19
N GLY A 192 -1.12 -50.16 13.29
CA GLY A 192 -1.25 -49.30 14.46
C GLY A 192 -0.84 -47.83 14.22
N MET A 193 0.02 -47.56 13.24
CA MET A 193 0.36 -46.19 12.84
C MET A 193 -0.74 -45.55 11.99
N VAL A 194 -1.39 -46.31 11.11
CA VAL A 194 -2.57 -45.85 10.38
C VAL A 194 -3.70 -45.54 11.37
N ASP A 195 -3.94 -46.39 12.36
CA ASP A 195 -4.92 -46.13 13.43
C ASP A 195 -4.61 -44.85 14.22
N GLU A 196 -3.34 -44.63 14.59
CA GLU A 196 -2.92 -43.38 15.25
C GLU A 196 -3.11 -42.16 14.33
N LEU A 197 -2.85 -42.30 13.03
CA LEU A 197 -3.06 -41.23 12.08
C LEU A 197 -4.55 -40.90 11.94
N TYR A 198 -5.43 -41.90 11.85
CA TYR A 198 -6.89 -41.71 11.85
C TYR A 198 -7.41 -41.15 13.16
N ARG A 199 -6.76 -41.42 14.29
CA ARG A 199 -7.10 -40.76 15.56
C ARG A 199 -6.80 -39.25 15.54
N ILE A 200 -5.76 -38.82 14.82
CA ILE A 200 -5.38 -37.41 14.70
C ILE A 200 -6.19 -36.71 13.61
N ALA A 201 -6.33 -37.36 12.45
CA ALA A 201 -7.03 -36.84 11.28
C ALA A 201 -8.00 -37.91 10.74
N PRO A 202 -9.18 -38.07 11.37
CA PRO A 202 -10.17 -39.08 10.97
C PRO A 202 -10.64 -38.92 9.52
N SER A 203 -10.58 -37.71 8.99
CA SER A 203 -10.97 -37.39 7.62
C SER A 203 -10.14 -38.12 6.55
N LEU A 204 -8.97 -38.67 6.89
CA LEU A 204 -8.13 -39.43 5.96
C LEU A 204 -8.66 -40.84 5.69
N ASP A 205 -9.52 -41.37 6.56
CA ASP A 205 -10.23 -42.62 6.27
C ASP A 205 -11.31 -42.33 5.22
N ASP A 206 -11.01 -42.72 3.98
CA ASP A 206 -11.91 -42.66 2.83
C ASP A 206 -12.36 -44.06 2.37
N SER A 207 -12.12 -45.10 3.18
CA SER A 207 -12.60 -46.46 2.92
C SER A 207 -14.13 -46.57 2.94
N SER A 208 -14.79 -45.62 3.63
CA SER A 208 -16.24 -45.55 3.81
C SER A 208 -16.81 -44.20 3.38
N SER A 209 -18.09 -44.20 3.02
CA SER A 209 -18.86 -42.96 2.74
C SER A 209 -19.18 -42.13 3.99
N VAL A 210 -18.87 -42.66 5.18
CA VAL A 210 -19.06 -42.02 6.48
C VAL A 210 -17.75 -42.04 7.27
N ILE A 211 -17.52 -41.00 8.06
CA ILE A 211 -16.34 -40.85 8.92
C ILE A 211 -16.71 -41.32 10.33
N LEU A 212 -15.87 -42.15 10.92
CA LEU A 212 -15.99 -42.63 12.30
C LEU A 212 -15.02 -41.84 13.20
N HIS A 213 -15.52 -41.29 14.31
CA HIS A 213 -14.69 -40.61 15.30
C HIS A 213 -14.45 -41.53 16.50
N GLY A 214 -13.57 -42.51 16.32
CA GLY A 214 -13.25 -43.48 17.37
C GLY A 214 -14.38 -44.45 17.71
N VAL A 215 -14.20 -45.19 18.82
CA VAL A 215 -14.96 -46.42 19.11
C VAL A 215 -16.42 -46.18 19.56
N ASN A 216 -16.81 -44.93 19.87
CA ASN A 216 -18.11 -44.61 20.50
C ASN A 216 -18.86 -43.39 19.89
N GLU A 217 -18.45 -42.84 18.74
CA GLU A 217 -19.13 -41.66 18.15
C GLU A 217 -19.96 -42.02 16.90
N ASP A 218 -21.01 -41.21 16.66
CA ASP A 218 -21.95 -41.38 15.55
C ASP A 218 -21.27 -41.22 14.19
N ALA A 219 -21.50 -42.17 13.30
CA ALA A 219 -21.05 -42.09 11.92
C ALA A 219 -21.66 -40.86 11.23
N ARG A 220 -20.81 -39.98 10.69
CA ARG A 220 -21.25 -38.75 10.00
C ARG A 220 -20.79 -38.70 8.56
N LYS A 221 -21.51 -37.96 7.72
CA LYS A 221 -21.06 -37.67 6.35
C LYS A 221 -19.85 -36.72 6.37
N PRO A 222 -18.93 -36.82 5.40
CA PRO A 222 -17.87 -35.83 5.20
C PRO A 222 -18.43 -34.42 5.05
N THR A 223 -17.81 -33.48 5.75
CA THR A 223 -18.06 -32.04 5.68
C THR A 223 -17.01 -31.37 4.79
N ALA A 224 -17.18 -30.09 4.45
CA ALA A 224 -16.18 -29.34 3.70
C ALA A 224 -14.80 -29.36 4.38
N ARG A 225 -14.74 -29.29 5.72
CA ARG A 225 -13.50 -29.47 6.50
C ARG A 225 -12.79 -30.79 6.17
N ASP A 226 -13.52 -31.89 6.08
CA ASP A 226 -12.94 -33.21 5.81
C ASP A 226 -12.35 -33.29 4.41
N HIS A 227 -13.07 -32.73 3.42
CA HIS A 227 -12.56 -32.65 2.06
C HIS A 227 -11.27 -31.82 1.98
N VAL A 228 -11.22 -30.67 2.66
CA VAL A 228 -10.00 -29.86 2.72
C VAL A 228 -8.85 -30.62 3.40
N ILE A 229 -9.10 -31.38 4.47
CA ILE A 229 -8.06 -32.22 5.11
C ILE A 229 -7.54 -33.30 4.16
N ARG A 230 -8.42 -33.89 3.34
CA ARG A 230 -8.01 -34.84 2.29
C ARG A 230 -7.14 -34.17 1.23
N PHE A 231 -7.52 -32.97 0.76
CA PHE A 231 -6.68 -32.18 -0.16
C PHE A 231 -5.35 -31.78 0.48
N LEU A 232 -5.33 -31.41 1.76
CA LEU A 232 -4.12 -31.09 2.52
C LEU A 232 -3.13 -32.25 2.52
N PHE A 233 -3.63 -33.49 2.68
CA PHE A 233 -2.76 -34.66 2.58
C PHE A 233 -2.16 -34.83 1.19
N ARG A 234 -2.94 -34.57 0.14
CA ARG A 234 -2.43 -34.69 -1.23
C ARG A 234 -1.43 -33.59 -1.57
N GLU A 235 -1.64 -32.36 -1.12
CA GLU A 235 -0.66 -31.27 -1.20
C GLU A 235 0.64 -31.64 -0.48
N LEU A 236 0.54 -32.23 0.72
CA LEU A 236 1.72 -32.72 1.44
C LEU A 236 2.53 -33.70 0.59
N LEU A 237 1.86 -34.61 -0.11
CA LEU A 237 2.53 -35.55 -1.03
C LEU A 237 3.20 -34.80 -2.18
N VAL A 238 2.48 -33.95 -2.90
CA VAL A 238 3.01 -33.17 -4.04
C VAL A 238 4.27 -32.37 -3.64
N HIS A 239 4.26 -31.76 -2.45
CA HIS A 239 5.34 -30.90 -1.98
C HIS A 239 6.52 -31.66 -1.36
N LYS A 240 6.26 -32.76 -0.63
CA LYS A 240 7.28 -33.39 0.25
C LYS A 240 7.62 -34.84 -0.09
N ALA A 241 6.82 -35.52 -0.90
CA ALA A 241 7.09 -36.91 -1.24
C ALA A 241 8.22 -37.03 -2.29
N ASP A 242 8.91 -38.17 -2.26
CA ASP A 242 9.87 -38.53 -3.31
C ASP A 242 9.15 -39.08 -4.56
N VAL A 243 9.92 -39.33 -5.61
CA VAL A 243 9.38 -39.78 -6.91
C VAL A 243 8.61 -41.10 -6.79
N VAL A 244 9.09 -42.03 -5.95
CA VAL A 244 8.48 -43.37 -5.79
C VAL A 244 7.14 -43.25 -5.05
N VAL A 245 7.09 -42.46 -3.99
CA VAL A 245 5.88 -42.21 -3.22
C VAL A 245 4.85 -41.44 -4.05
N LEU A 246 5.28 -40.47 -4.86
CA LEU A 246 4.40 -39.74 -5.78
C LEU A 246 3.83 -40.63 -6.88
N GLU A 247 4.65 -41.49 -7.49
CA GLU A 247 4.20 -42.43 -8.51
C GLU A 247 3.17 -43.41 -7.94
N ARG A 248 3.39 -43.90 -6.71
CA ARG A 248 2.40 -44.71 -5.99
C ARG A 248 1.12 -43.90 -5.78
N ALA A 249 1.21 -42.69 -5.24
CA ALA A 249 0.05 -41.84 -4.97
C ALA A 249 -0.75 -41.48 -6.24
N HIS A 250 -0.09 -41.41 -7.39
CA HIS A 250 -0.74 -41.19 -8.68
C HIS A 250 -1.54 -42.42 -9.16
N ARG A 251 -1.07 -43.63 -8.84
CA ARG A 251 -1.71 -44.90 -9.22
C ARG A 251 -2.81 -45.31 -8.25
N THR A 252 -2.69 -44.95 -6.98
CA THR A 252 -3.67 -45.27 -5.95
C THR A 252 -4.85 -44.30 -5.99
N ARG A 253 -6.08 -44.79 -5.81
CA ARG A 253 -7.32 -43.97 -5.90
C ARG A 253 -7.88 -43.52 -4.56
N SER A 254 -7.52 -44.19 -3.46
CA SER A 254 -8.03 -43.90 -2.11
C SER A 254 -6.85 -43.61 -1.17
N ILE A 255 -7.06 -42.67 -0.24
CA ILE A 255 -6.11 -42.33 0.81
C ILE A 255 -5.89 -43.55 1.71
N ASP A 256 -6.96 -44.25 2.09
CA ASP A 256 -6.88 -45.44 2.94
C ASP A 256 -6.02 -46.55 2.33
N THR A 257 -6.24 -46.85 1.05
CA THR A 257 -5.42 -47.86 0.35
C THR A 257 -3.95 -47.43 0.32
N PHE A 258 -3.69 -46.15 0.05
CA PHE A 258 -2.33 -45.63 -0.01
C PHE A 258 -1.61 -45.69 1.35
N LEU A 259 -2.31 -45.39 2.44
CA LEU A 259 -1.75 -45.42 3.80
C LEU A 259 -1.41 -46.85 4.23
N HIS A 260 -2.26 -47.83 3.93
CA HIS A 260 -1.98 -49.25 4.21
C HIS A 260 -0.82 -49.83 3.39
N GLU A 261 -0.54 -49.25 2.21
CA GLU A 261 0.62 -49.59 1.36
C GLU A 261 1.87 -48.76 1.67
N SER A 262 1.79 -47.81 2.62
CA SER A 262 2.90 -46.91 2.96
C SER A 262 3.92 -47.55 3.89
N SER A 263 5.16 -47.09 3.81
CA SER A 263 6.21 -47.54 4.73
C SER A 263 6.01 -46.93 6.13
N GLY A 264 6.54 -47.59 7.17
CA GLY A 264 6.48 -47.04 8.53
C GLY A 264 7.12 -45.65 8.65
N ASP A 265 8.21 -45.40 7.93
CA ASP A 265 8.89 -44.10 7.90
C ASP A 265 8.01 -43.00 7.27
N ASP A 266 7.25 -43.32 6.23
CA ASP A 266 6.31 -42.39 5.61
C ASP A 266 5.16 -42.07 6.58
N LEU A 267 4.59 -43.11 7.20
CA LEU A 267 3.52 -42.96 8.19
C LEU A 267 3.96 -42.09 9.39
N GLU A 268 5.20 -42.24 9.88
CA GLU A 268 5.72 -41.41 10.96
C GLU A 268 5.80 -39.93 10.55
N ARG A 269 6.22 -39.66 9.31
CA ARG A 269 6.28 -38.29 8.76
C ARG A 269 4.88 -37.69 8.65
N TYR A 270 3.89 -38.47 8.19
CA TYR A 270 2.51 -38.01 8.07
C TYR A 270 1.89 -37.72 9.45
N ILE A 271 2.06 -38.62 10.43
CA ILE A 271 1.63 -38.39 11.83
C ILE A 271 2.25 -37.11 12.39
N LYS A 272 3.56 -36.91 12.18
CA LYS A 272 4.25 -35.71 12.66
C LYS A 272 3.71 -34.44 11.99
N PHE A 273 3.41 -34.50 10.70
CA PHE A 273 2.82 -33.39 9.97
C PHE A 273 1.43 -33.04 10.52
N PHE A 274 0.52 -34.01 10.66
CA PHE A 274 -0.83 -33.74 11.15
C PHE A 274 -0.85 -33.27 12.61
N LYS A 275 0.09 -33.73 13.45
CA LYS A 275 0.30 -33.15 14.79
C LYS A 275 0.76 -31.70 14.74
N ALA A 276 1.60 -31.33 13.77
CA ALA A 276 2.04 -29.95 13.57
C ALA A 276 0.92 -29.06 13.02
N PHE A 277 0.10 -29.61 12.12
CA PHE A 277 -1.07 -28.93 11.54
C PHE A 277 -2.13 -28.63 12.61
N ASP A 278 -2.47 -29.62 13.44
CA ASP A 278 -3.43 -29.46 14.56
C ASP A 278 -2.98 -28.41 15.59
N GLN A 279 -1.67 -28.16 15.69
CA GLN A 279 -1.08 -27.11 16.52
C GLN A 279 -1.11 -25.72 15.87
N GLY A 280 -1.65 -25.57 14.66
CA GLY A 280 -1.70 -24.30 13.93
C GLY A 280 -0.32 -23.77 13.54
N ARG A 281 0.64 -24.65 13.24
CA ARG A 281 1.99 -24.21 12.89
C ARG A 281 2.04 -23.51 11.53
N GLU A 282 2.75 -22.38 11.48
CA GLU A 282 2.88 -21.52 10.31
C GLU A 282 3.42 -22.24 9.06
N ASP A 283 4.35 -23.19 9.22
CA ASP A 283 4.91 -23.97 8.11
C ASP A 283 3.92 -24.95 7.48
N THR A 284 2.70 -25.10 8.02
CA THR A 284 1.63 -25.92 7.44
C THR A 284 0.60 -25.09 6.66
N LEU A 285 0.62 -23.75 6.81
CA LEU A 285 -0.41 -22.86 6.27
C LEU A 285 -0.41 -22.77 4.74
N HIS A 286 0.76 -22.82 4.11
CA HIS A 286 0.84 -22.84 2.65
C HIS A 286 0.12 -24.07 2.05
N LEU A 287 0.21 -25.24 2.70
CA LEU A 287 -0.51 -26.43 2.25
C LEU A 287 -2.01 -26.32 2.53
N LEU A 288 -2.41 -25.68 3.63
CA LEU A 288 -3.83 -25.41 3.92
C LEU A 288 -4.44 -24.47 2.88
N ARG A 289 -3.72 -23.39 2.53
CA ARG A 289 -4.09 -22.48 1.43
C ARG A 289 -4.31 -23.26 0.14
N ASP A 290 -3.31 -24.05 -0.26
CA ASP A 290 -3.34 -24.83 -1.50
C ASP A 290 -4.54 -25.79 -1.51
N ALA A 291 -4.79 -26.48 -0.39
CA ALA A 291 -5.89 -27.41 -0.24
C ALA A 291 -7.28 -26.75 -0.29
N VAL A 292 -7.44 -25.57 0.30
CA VAL A 292 -8.71 -24.81 0.25
C VAL A 292 -8.99 -24.32 -1.16
N CYS A 293 -7.97 -23.84 -1.87
CA CYS A 293 -8.09 -23.46 -3.27
C CYS A 293 -8.51 -24.65 -4.13
N ASP A 294 -7.82 -25.79 -3.99
CA ASP A 294 -8.09 -26.97 -4.79
C ASP A 294 -9.49 -27.58 -4.53
N TYR A 295 -9.94 -27.53 -3.28
CA TYR A 295 -11.32 -27.88 -2.93
C TYR A 295 -12.36 -26.95 -3.57
N SER A 296 -12.03 -25.66 -3.72
CA SER A 296 -12.95 -24.62 -4.18
C SER A 296 -12.88 -24.36 -5.70
N LEU A 297 -12.19 -25.21 -6.47
CA LEU A 297 -12.03 -25.04 -7.91
C LEU A 297 -13.37 -25.21 -8.64
N ALA A 298 -13.83 -24.12 -9.25
CA ALA A 298 -15.06 -24.12 -10.06
C ALA A 298 -14.82 -24.48 -11.55
N VAL A 299 -13.58 -24.40 -12.03
CA VAL A 299 -13.19 -24.57 -13.44
C VAL A 299 -12.06 -25.58 -13.55
N SER A 300 -12.05 -26.38 -14.62
CA SER A 300 -10.93 -27.29 -14.92
C SER A 300 -9.64 -26.48 -15.15
N PRO A 301 -8.61 -26.63 -14.29
CA PRO A 301 -7.37 -25.86 -14.37
C PRO A 301 -6.57 -26.21 -15.63
N SER A 302 -5.75 -25.28 -16.10
CA SER A 302 -4.91 -25.47 -17.28
C SER A 302 -3.78 -26.48 -17.03
N SER A 303 -3.34 -26.58 -15.76
CA SER A 303 -2.28 -27.48 -15.32
C SER A 303 -2.68 -28.22 -14.05
N SER A 304 -2.91 -29.53 -14.17
CA SER A 304 -3.29 -30.37 -13.04
C SER A 304 -2.76 -31.79 -13.15
N THR A 305 -2.77 -32.47 -12.01
CA THR A 305 -2.45 -33.89 -11.87
C THR A 305 -3.49 -34.58 -11.01
N ILE A 306 -3.57 -35.91 -11.07
CA ILE A 306 -4.44 -36.71 -10.21
C ILE A 306 -3.57 -37.34 -9.13
N ILE A 307 -3.92 -37.14 -7.86
CA ILE A 307 -3.24 -37.73 -6.72
C ILE A 307 -4.31 -38.30 -5.79
N LEU A 308 -4.19 -39.58 -5.45
CA LEU A 308 -5.15 -40.27 -4.58
C LEU A 308 -6.60 -40.04 -5.04
N GLY A 309 -6.84 -40.18 -6.35
CA GLY A 309 -8.17 -40.12 -6.97
C GLY A 309 -8.75 -38.74 -7.26
N ASP A 310 -8.19 -37.65 -6.74
CA ASP A 310 -8.69 -36.28 -6.97
C ASP A 310 -7.69 -35.42 -7.76
N THR A 311 -8.21 -34.37 -8.43
CA THR A 311 -7.44 -33.42 -9.22
C THR A 311 -6.80 -32.35 -8.35
N ILE A 312 -5.50 -32.13 -8.53
CA ILE A 312 -4.69 -31.10 -7.86
C ILE A 312 -4.08 -30.18 -8.90
N VAL A 313 -4.09 -28.89 -8.60
CA VAL A 313 -3.47 -27.88 -9.45
C VAL A 313 -1.96 -27.90 -9.25
N THR A 314 -1.21 -27.99 -10.33
CA THR A 314 0.26 -28.06 -10.26
C THR A 314 0.92 -26.68 -10.33
N GLU A 315 0.20 -25.65 -10.77
CA GLU A 315 0.73 -24.30 -10.90
C GLU A 315 -0.08 -23.25 -10.13
N ASN A 316 0.63 -22.39 -9.39
CA ASN A 316 0.02 -21.37 -8.54
C ASN A 316 -0.81 -20.32 -9.29
N HIS A 317 -0.60 -20.12 -10.59
CA HIS A 317 -1.29 -19.07 -11.36
C HIS A 317 -2.79 -19.39 -11.59
N ASP A 318 -3.16 -20.67 -11.52
CA ASP A 318 -4.54 -21.14 -11.66
C ASP A 318 -5.29 -21.12 -10.29
N ARG A 319 -4.58 -20.93 -9.17
CA ARG A 319 -5.15 -20.91 -7.82
C ARG A 319 -5.50 -19.48 -7.40
N SER A 320 -6.69 -19.29 -6.84
CA SER A 320 -7.09 -18.01 -6.24
C SER A 320 -8.01 -18.20 -5.03
N MET A 321 -7.82 -17.39 -3.99
CA MET A 321 -8.68 -17.42 -2.80
C MET A 321 -9.91 -16.54 -3.00
N ASN A 322 -10.95 -17.13 -3.55
CA ASN A 322 -12.27 -16.52 -3.71
C ASN A 322 -13.03 -16.41 -2.37
N THR A 323 -14.21 -15.78 -2.38
CA THR A 323 -15.02 -15.60 -1.16
C THR A 323 -15.35 -16.93 -0.48
N ALA A 324 -15.72 -17.97 -1.26
CA ALA A 324 -16.03 -19.30 -0.72
C ALA A 324 -14.81 -19.99 -0.07
N GLY A 325 -13.61 -19.80 -0.63
CA GLY A 325 -12.37 -20.27 -0.04
C GLY A 325 -12.07 -19.60 1.31
N TRP A 326 -12.25 -18.27 1.38
CA TRP A 326 -12.12 -17.53 2.65
C TRP A 326 -13.17 -17.94 3.68
N ASP A 327 -14.43 -18.16 3.24
CA ASP A 327 -15.51 -18.67 4.09
C ASP A 327 -15.16 -20.05 4.66
N THR A 328 -14.69 -20.96 3.80
CA THR A 328 -14.24 -22.31 4.20
C THR A 328 -13.11 -22.24 5.22
N LEU A 329 -12.14 -21.34 5.01
CA LEU A 329 -11.03 -21.13 5.94
C LEU A 329 -11.52 -20.59 7.30
N TRP A 330 -12.44 -19.62 7.29
CA TRP A 330 -13.00 -19.04 8.50
C TRP A 330 -13.88 -20.03 9.27
N GLU A 331 -14.82 -20.69 8.61
CA GLU A 331 -15.78 -21.60 9.26
C GLU A 331 -15.10 -22.82 9.86
N HIS A 332 -14.07 -23.34 9.21
CA HIS A 332 -13.47 -24.62 9.58
C HIS A 332 -12.06 -24.52 10.16
N PHE A 333 -11.32 -23.44 9.90
CA PHE A 333 -9.90 -23.35 10.26
C PHE A 333 -9.50 -22.01 10.93
N ARG A 334 -10.46 -21.20 11.39
CA ARG A 334 -10.18 -19.93 12.12
C ARG A 334 -9.27 -20.08 13.34
N ASP A 335 -9.23 -21.24 13.98
CA ASP A 335 -8.33 -21.50 15.13
C ASP A 335 -6.88 -21.78 14.69
N HIS A 336 -6.68 -22.09 13.40
CA HIS A 336 -5.37 -22.39 12.81
C HIS A 336 -4.76 -21.16 12.12
N VAL A 337 -5.57 -20.18 11.72
CA VAL A 337 -5.14 -18.98 10.99
C VAL A 337 -5.50 -17.71 11.75
N ASP A 338 -4.48 -17.02 12.27
CA ASP A 338 -4.64 -15.71 12.89
C ASP A 338 -4.78 -14.59 11.84
N TRP A 339 -5.34 -13.43 12.24
CA TRP A 339 -5.50 -12.26 11.37
C TRP A 339 -4.18 -11.79 10.75
N SER A 340 -3.07 -12.00 11.47
CA SER A 340 -1.71 -11.64 11.06
C SER A 340 -1.12 -12.59 10.00
N GLN A 341 -1.74 -13.75 9.79
CA GLN A 341 -1.28 -14.81 8.87
C GLN A 341 -2.11 -14.86 7.58
N LEU A 342 -3.13 -14.02 7.43
CA LEU A 342 -4.00 -14.02 6.25
C LEU A 342 -3.25 -13.79 4.93
N GLU A 343 -2.17 -13.01 4.94
CA GLU A 343 -1.34 -12.79 3.74
C GLU A 343 -0.67 -14.09 3.25
N LEU A 344 -0.29 -14.99 4.16
CA LEU A 344 0.30 -16.30 3.81
C LEU A 344 -0.71 -17.21 3.09
N CYS A 345 -2.00 -16.93 3.26
CA CYS A 345 -3.08 -17.68 2.64
C CYS A 345 -3.49 -17.09 1.28
N ALA A 346 -2.79 -16.09 0.74
CA ALA A 346 -3.11 -15.50 -0.56
C ALA A 346 -2.14 -15.96 -1.67
N PHE A 347 -2.64 -16.05 -2.91
CA PHE A 347 -1.81 -16.22 -4.12
C PHE A 347 -1.64 -14.89 -4.86
N HIS A 348 -2.69 -14.09 -4.88
CA HIS A 348 -2.72 -12.80 -5.55
C HIS A 348 -3.00 -11.66 -4.59
N PHE A 349 -2.56 -10.45 -4.94
CA PHE A 349 -2.88 -9.25 -4.17
C PHE A 349 -4.40 -9.02 -4.04
N GLU A 350 -5.17 -9.37 -5.08
CA GLU A 350 -6.64 -9.29 -5.05
C GLU A 350 -7.27 -10.22 -4.00
N ASP A 351 -6.61 -11.33 -3.65
CA ASP A 351 -7.09 -12.24 -2.60
C ASP A 351 -6.97 -11.58 -1.22
N ILE A 352 -5.85 -10.89 -0.96
CA ILE A 352 -5.65 -10.09 0.26
C ILE A 352 -6.67 -8.96 0.32
N LEU A 353 -6.82 -8.21 -0.77
CA LEU A 353 -7.79 -7.13 -0.81
C LEU A 353 -9.21 -7.64 -0.53
N ARG A 354 -9.59 -8.77 -1.14
CA ARG A 354 -10.88 -9.42 -0.93
C ARG A 354 -11.10 -9.77 0.54
N VAL A 355 -10.19 -10.49 1.20
CA VAL A 355 -10.40 -10.87 2.61
C VAL A 355 -10.47 -9.66 3.53
N LYS A 356 -9.64 -8.64 3.30
CA LYS A 356 -9.65 -7.42 4.11
C LYS A 356 -10.94 -6.63 3.95
N VAL A 357 -11.49 -6.56 2.72
CA VAL A 357 -12.80 -5.98 2.45
C VAL A 357 -13.92 -6.75 3.15
N LEU A 358 -13.91 -8.09 3.07
CA LEU A 358 -14.91 -8.94 3.74
C LEU A 358 -14.85 -8.79 5.27
N ILE A 359 -13.65 -8.65 5.83
CA ILE A 359 -13.43 -8.30 7.24
C ILE A 359 -14.04 -6.93 7.58
N ALA A 360 -13.80 -5.91 6.76
CA ALA A 360 -14.37 -4.57 6.95
C ALA A 360 -15.91 -4.56 6.82
N CYS A 361 -16.48 -5.47 6.03
CA CYS A 361 -17.92 -5.76 5.98
C CYS A 361 -18.43 -6.57 7.18
N LEU A 362 -17.58 -6.85 8.17
CA LEU A 362 -17.88 -7.63 9.38
C LEU A 362 -18.30 -9.08 9.14
N ARG A 363 -17.94 -9.67 7.98
CA ARG A 363 -18.22 -11.08 7.67
C ARG A 363 -17.46 -12.02 8.61
N TYR A 364 -16.20 -11.70 8.93
CA TYR A 364 -15.29 -12.56 9.70
C TYR A 364 -14.96 -12.03 11.10
N GLY A 365 -15.98 -11.59 11.85
CA GLY A 365 -15.86 -11.35 13.29
C GLY A 365 -16.50 -10.05 13.82
N PRO A 366 -17.83 -10.02 13.99
CA PRO A 366 -18.50 -8.92 14.69
C PRO A 366 -18.47 -9.06 16.24
N GLY A 367 -17.89 -10.15 16.78
CA GLY A 367 -17.97 -10.52 18.20
C GLY A 367 -16.73 -10.22 19.05
N LYS A 368 -16.92 -10.17 20.38
CA LYS A 368 -15.82 -10.10 21.36
C LYS A 368 -15.11 -11.45 21.59
N GLU A 369 -15.65 -12.52 20.99
CA GLU A 369 -15.12 -13.88 21.13
C GLU A 369 -13.93 -14.10 20.18
N ARG A 370 -12.95 -14.88 20.64
CA ARG A 370 -11.81 -15.30 19.83
C ARG A 370 -12.11 -16.66 19.18
N PRO A 371 -11.60 -16.93 17.97
CA PRO A 371 -10.78 -16.05 17.13
C PRO A 371 -11.59 -14.96 16.39
N ASN A 372 -10.98 -13.81 16.13
CA ASN A 372 -11.56 -12.68 15.41
C ASN A 372 -10.54 -12.16 14.39
N TRP A 373 -10.90 -11.98 13.12
CA TRP A 373 -10.01 -11.40 12.11
C TRP A 373 -10.10 -9.87 12.02
N TYR A 374 -11.13 -9.24 12.61
CA TYR A 374 -11.29 -7.80 12.65
C TYR A 374 -10.55 -7.15 13.83
N HIS A 375 -9.39 -6.55 13.53
CA HIS A 375 -8.54 -5.90 14.52
C HIS A 375 -8.06 -4.49 14.08
N PRO A 376 -8.93 -3.48 14.02
CA PRO A 376 -8.59 -2.14 13.50
C PRO A 376 -7.51 -1.39 14.30
N THR A 377 -7.27 -1.75 15.56
CA THR A 377 -6.18 -1.16 16.37
C THR A 377 -4.80 -1.73 16.05
N LYS A 378 -4.74 -2.93 15.45
CA LYS A 378 -3.49 -3.63 15.14
C LYS A 378 -3.23 -3.76 13.64
N ASP A 379 -4.28 -3.84 12.85
CA ASP A 379 -4.23 -3.95 11.40
C ASP A 379 -4.47 -2.58 10.77
N MET A 380 -3.39 -1.97 10.25
CA MET A 380 -3.43 -0.67 9.58
C MET A 380 -4.41 -0.64 8.40
N SER A 381 -4.59 -1.76 7.71
CA SER A 381 -5.50 -1.83 6.55
C SER A 381 -6.97 -1.60 6.94
N GLN A 382 -7.30 -1.80 8.22
CA GLN A 382 -8.66 -1.67 8.75
C GLN A 382 -8.91 -0.30 9.41
N LYS A 383 -7.90 0.59 9.50
CA LYS A 383 -8.07 1.92 10.11
C LYS A 383 -8.94 2.85 9.26
N SER A 384 -8.85 2.77 7.93
CA SER A 384 -9.66 3.56 7.01
C SER A 384 -10.40 2.65 6.04
N VAL A 385 -11.66 2.36 6.38
CA VAL A 385 -12.56 1.57 5.52
C VAL A 385 -12.71 2.19 4.13
N PRO A 386 -12.87 3.52 3.94
CA PRO A 386 -12.98 4.11 2.61
C PRO A 386 -11.76 3.86 1.71
N ALA A 387 -10.54 4.00 2.24
CA ALA A 387 -9.32 3.71 1.47
C ALA A 387 -9.29 2.25 1.02
N LEU A 388 -9.60 1.33 1.94
CA LEU A 388 -9.65 -0.11 1.66
C LEU A 388 -10.70 -0.47 0.60
N MET A 389 -11.91 0.08 0.72
CA MET A 389 -13.02 -0.15 -0.22
C MET A 389 -12.70 0.37 -1.63
N LEU A 390 -11.87 1.39 -1.74
CA LEU A 390 -11.37 1.93 -3.02
C LEU A 390 -10.12 1.20 -3.53
N GLY A 391 -9.63 0.19 -2.79
CA GLY A 391 -8.58 -0.73 -3.21
C GLY A 391 -7.18 -0.42 -2.68
N PHE A 392 -7.04 0.54 -1.76
CA PHE A 392 -5.75 0.87 -1.14
C PHE A 392 -5.59 0.14 0.20
N LEU A 393 -4.57 -0.73 0.27
CA LEU A 393 -4.25 -1.54 1.44
C LEU A 393 -3.09 -0.90 2.23
N ALA A 394 -3.37 -0.30 3.39
CA ALA A 394 -2.32 0.19 4.29
C ALA A 394 -1.63 -0.97 5.03
N LEU A 395 -0.30 -1.02 4.99
CA LEU A 395 0.50 -2.07 5.62
C LEU A 395 1.12 -1.63 6.94
N ASN A 396 1.74 -0.46 6.91
CA ASN A 396 2.49 0.12 8.02
C ASN A 396 2.29 1.63 7.98
N GLY A 397 2.18 2.24 9.14
CA GLY A 397 2.26 3.67 9.31
C GLY A 397 2.31 3.96 10.80
N ASP A 398 3.25 4.78 11.22
CA ASP A 398 3.20 5.34 12.56
C ASP A 398 2.16 6.46 12.50
N VAL A 399 1.00 6.22 13.14
CA VAL A 399 0.13 7.32 13.52
C VAL A 399 0.93 8.07 14.57
N VAL A 400 1.33 9.30 14.26
CA VAL A 400 1.85 10.22 15.27
C VAL A 400 0.72 10.37 16.28
N ASP A 401 0.82 9.71 17.43
CA ASP A 401 -0.17 9.86 18.50
C ASP A 401 -0.13 11.34 18.92
N SER A 402 -1.13 12.10 18.47
CA SER A 402 -1.30 13.55 18.69
C SER A 402 -1.36 13.98 20.17
N ALA A 403 -1.28 13.03 21.12
CA ALA A 403 -1.38 13.33 22.54
C ALA A 403 -0.02 13.56 23.23
N GLU A 404 1.11 13.09 22.68
CA GLU A 404 2.41 13.15 23.41
C GLU A 404 3.55 13.86 22.65
N HIS A 405 3.38 14.15 21.36
CA HIS A 405 4.39 14.82 20.55
C HIS A 405 4.06 16.29 20.27
N THR A 406 3.67 17.01 21.33
CA THR A 406 4.18 18.38 21.44
C THR A 406 5.71 18.28 21.41
N THR A 407 6.41 19.29 20.88
CA THR A 407 7.82 19.54 21.21
C THR A 407 7.98 19.41 22.73
N GLN A 408 8.29 18.20 23.23
CA GLN A 408 8.71 18.00 24.59
C GLN A 408 10.14 18.52 24.63
N SER A 409 10.26 19.85 24.61
CA SER A 409 11.21 20.48 25.49
C SER A 409 10.70 20.21 26.90
N THR A 410 10.87 18.98 27.38
CA THR A 410 10.96 18.76 28.81
C THR A 410 12.17 19.59 29.22
N ARG A 411 11.94 20.79 29.78
CA ARG A 411 13.01 21.65 30.34
C ARG A 411 13.91 20.92 31.36
N SER A 412 13.57 19.70 31.75
CA SER A 412 14.33 18.79 32.60
C SER A 412 15.29 17.84 31.86
N SER A 413 15.22 17.71 30.55
CA SER A 413 16.12 16.88 29.74
C SER A 413 16.35 17.59 28.41
N GLY A 414 17.55 18.10 28.14
CA GLY A 414 17.87 18.79 26.88
C GLY A 414 17.81 17.87 25.66
N LEU A 415 16.65 17.27 25.36
CA LEU A 415 16.37 16.37 24.25
C LEU A 415 15.30 17.04 23.39
N GLU A 416 15.57 17.16 22.10
CA GLU A 416 14.55 17.50 21.11
C GLU A 416 14.39 16.32 20.15
N MET A 417 13.14 15.91 19.93
CA MET A 417 12.79 14.87 18.98
C MET A 417 11.90 15.46 17.89
N GLN A 418 12.14 15.05 16.65
CA GLN A 418 11.29 15.36 15.52
C GLN A 418 10.95 14.08 14.77
N GLU A 419 9.67 13.95 14.43
CA GLU A 419 9.13 12.81 13.72
C GLU A 419 8.19 13.26 12.60
N ARG A 420 8.29 12.60 11.45
CA ARG A 420 7.40 12.77 10.31
C ARG A 420 6.43 11.61 10.25
N GLY A 421 5.17 11.91 9.96
CA GLY A 421 4.22 10.87 9.57
C GLY A 421 4.69 10.18 8.30
N TYR A 422 4.51 8.86 8.25
CA TYR A 422 4.69 8.10 7.01
C TYR A 422 3.65 6.99 6.91
N LEU A 423 3.33 6.61 5.68
CA LEU A 423 2.41 5.54 5.34
C LEU A 423 3.02 4.68 4.25
N VAL A 424 2.99 3.37 4.45
CA VAL A 424 3.24 2.39 3.40
C VAL A 424 1.93 1.68 3.05
N GLY A 425 1.58 1.66 1.78
CA GLY A 425 0.42 0.94 1.30
C GLY A 425 0.64 0.28 -0.06
N ARG A 426 -0.33 -0.53 -0.47
CA ARG A 426 -0.32 -1.25 -1.74
C ARG A 426 -1.64 -1.04 -2.48
N MET A 427 -1.56 -1.02 -3.80
CA MET A 427 -2.74 -0.96 -4.66
C MET A 427 -2.53 -1.81 -5.90
N SER A 428 -3.56 -2.57 -6.29
CA SER A 428 -3.53 -3.46 -7.45
C SER A 428 -3.23 -2.68 -8.74
N LYS A 429 -2.37 -3.23 -9.61
CA LYS A 429 -2.14 -2.64 -10.95
C LYS A 429 -3.37 -2.71 -11.84
N LYS A 430 -4.28 -3.66 -11.56
CA LYS A 430 -5.56 -3.81 -12.26
C LYS A 430 -6.58 -2.76 -11.81
N ASN A 431 -6.33 -2.06 -10.70
CA ASN A 431 -7.21 -1.00 -10.24
C ASN A 431 -6.95 0.29 -11.06
N SER A 432 -8.00 0.80 -11.70
CA SER A 432 -7.95 2.00 -12.53
C SER A 432 -7.47 3.26 -11.80
N PHE A 433 -7.55 3.28 -10.47
CA PHE A 433 -7.16 4.43 -9.66
C PHE A 433 -5.70 4.39 -9.16
N ALA A 434 -4.96 3.31 -9.36
CA ALA A 434 -3.60 3.20 -8.81
C ALA A 434 -2.63 4.24 -9.39
N GLN A 435 -2.56 4.37 -10.71
CA GLN A 435 -1.72 5.40 -11.36
C GLN A 435 -2.27 6.83 -11.17
N PRO A 436 -3.59 7.09 -11.30
CA PRO A 436 -4.15 8.39 -10.95
C PRO A 436 -3.87 8.83 -9.50
N LEU A 437 -3.91 7.90 -8.54
CA LEU A 437 -3.56 8.18 -7.15
C LEU A 437 -2.08 8.57 -7.01
N ALA A 438 -1.17 7.82 -7.65
CA ALA A 438 0.24 8.16 -7.66
C ALA A 438 0.48 9.57 -8.21
N ARG A 439 -0.18 9.91 -9.32
CA ARG A 439 -0.10 11.26 -9.91
C ARG A 439 -0.64 12.33 -8.95
N GLU A 440 -1.84 12.13 -8.41
CA GLU A 440 -2.47 13.06 -7.47
C GLU A 440 -1.61 13.33 -6.24
N LEU A 441 -1.00 12.28 -5.66
CA LEU A 441 -0.13 12.42 -4.50
C LEU A 441 1.22 13.05 -4.88
N SER A 442 1.75 12.78 -6.09
CA SER A 442 3.00 13.38 -6.58
C SER A 442 2.88 14.88 -6.80
N GLU A 443 1.68 15.37 -7.16
CA GLU A 443 1.37 16.78 -7.33
C GLU A 443 1.30 17.54 -5.99
N ARG A 444 1.19 16.84 -4.86
CA ARG A 444 1.15 17.41 -3.50
C ARG A 444 2.56 17.68 -2.96
N VAL A 445 3.39 18.34 -3.77
CA VAL A 445 4.83 18.56 -3.52
C VAL A 445 5.12 19.40 -2.27
N ALA A 446 4.19 20.21 -1.78
CA ALA A 446 4.36 20.95 -0.52
C ALA A 446 4.09 20.09 0.72
N ARG A 447 3.51 18.90 0.53
CA ARG A 447 3.11 18.02 1.63
C ARG A 447 3.88 16.71 1.67
N PHE A 448 4.08 16.04 0.54
CA PHE A 448 4.61 14.69 0.55
C PHE A 448 5.97 14.56 -0.14
N HIS A 449 6.78 13.65 0.38
CA HIS A 449 7.72 12.87 -0.40
C HIS A 449 7.02 11.55 -0.75
N LEU A 450 6.87 11.27 -2.05
CA LEU A 450 6.20 10.07 -2.55
C LEU A 450 7.20 9.18 -3.28
N LEU A 451 7.20 7.88 -2.96
CA LEU A 451 7.85 6.85 -3.75
C LEU A 451 6.81 5.80 -4.15
N VAL A 452 6.81 5.38 -5.41
CA VAL A 452 5.94 4.34 -5.93
C VAL A 452 6.80 3.27 -6.59
N PHE A 453 6.63 2.02 -6.18
CA PHE A 453 7.41 0.89 -6.67
C PHE A 453 6.53 -0.06 -7.48
N ASP A 454 6.99 -0.39 -8.68
CA ASP A 454 6.51 -1.55 -9.44
C ASP A 454 7.47 -2.72 -9.20
N ARG A 455 7.06 -3.70 -8.38
CA ARG A 455 7.88 -4.89 -8.08
C ARG A 455 7.84 -5.97 -9.18
N GLY A 456 7.02 -5.79 -10.21
CA GLY A 456 6.94 -6.69 -11.38
C GLY A 456 8.06 -6.44 -12.40
N HIS A 457 8.74 -5.29 -12.30
CA HIS A 457 9.92 -4.97 -13.09
C HIS A 457 11.19 -5.36 -12.33
N LYS A 458 12.27 -5.69 -13.04
CA LYS A 458 13.52 -6.22 -12.47
C LYS A 458 13.94 -5.46 -11.20
N PRO A 459 14.47 -6.15 -10.16
CA PRO A 459 14.98 -5.48 -8.97
C PRO A 459 16.00 -4.42 -9.38
N GLY A 460 15.66 -3.15 -9.12
CA GLY A 460 16.52 -1.99 -9.43
C GLY A 460 15.97 -0.96 -10.42
N GLN A 461 14.82 -1.19 -11.09
CA GLN A 461 14.14 -0.12 -11.84
C GLN A 461 13.07 0.55 -10.96
N LEU A 462 13.47 1.59 -10.23
CA LEU A 462 12.52 2.54 -9.66
C LEU A 462 11.86 3.30 -10.81
N GLU A 463 10.53 3.18 -10.97
CA GLU A 463 9.74 4.25 -11.58
C GLU A 463 9.54 5.35 -10.53
N THR A 464 10.62 6.01 -10.14
CA THR A 464 10.53 7.23 -9.33
C THR A 464 9.95 8.32 -10.21
N LEU A 465 8.68 8.62 -10.04
CA LEU A 465 8.05 9.81 -10.57
C LEU A 465 8.00 10.88 -9.45
N PRO A 466 8.85 11.92 -9.47
CA PRO A 466 10.28 12.02 -9.79
C PRO A 466 11.16 11.91 -8.51
N PRO A 467 12.46 11.55 -8.61
CA PRO A 467 13.38 11.63 -7.48
C PRO A 467 13.86 13.07 -7.30
N SER A 468 13.51 13.74 -6.19
CA SER A 468 14.28 14.90 -5.75
C SER A 468 15.61 14.43 -5.16
N SER A 469 16.68 15.21 -5.35
CA SER A 469 17.98 14.99 -4.69
C SER A 469 17.90 14.93 -3.15
N GLU A 470 16.75 15.26 -2.57
CA GLU A 470 16.46 15.18 -1.13
C GLU A 470 16.23 13.74 -0.63
N CYS A 471 16.02 12.75 -1.51
CA CYS A 471 15.62 11.40 -1.10
C CYS A 471 16.74 10.57 -0.45
N GLU A 472 18.02 10.83 -0.76
CA GLU A 472 19.15 10.03 -0.25
C GLU A 472 19.37 10.19 1.27
N ASN A 473 18.90 11.29 1.88
CA ASN A 473 19.06 11.57 3.31
C ASN A 473 17.72 11.81 4.02
N LEU A 474 16.63 11.26 3.49
CA LEU A 474 15.29 11.46 4.06
C LEU A 474 15.15 10.71 5.41
N TRP A 475 15.17 11.48 6.49
CA TRP A 475 14.92 11.01 7.85
C TRP A 475 13.42 10.99 8.15
N ILE A 476 13.00 10.07 9.01
CA ILE A 476 11.63 9.94 9.52
C ILE A 476 11.58 10.36 10.98
N ARG A 477 12.50 9.82 11.80
CA ARG A 477 12.67 10.18 13.20
C ARG A 477 14.12 10.59 13.47
N ARG A 478 14.30 11.72 14.15
CA ARG A 478 15.60 12.23 14.57
C ARG A 478 15.54 12.85 15.95
N THR A 479 16.65 12.76 16.67
CA THR A 479 16.82 13.31 18.02
C THR A 479 18.09 14.15 18.10
N ARG A 480 18.09 15.19 18.92
CA ARG A 480 19.30 15.92 19.29
C ARG A 480 19.34 16.17 20.79
N LEU A 481 20.53 16.12 21.34
CA LEU A 481 20.79 16.29 22.77
C LEU A 481 21.61 17.57 23.01
N GLU A 482 21.25 18.31 24.04
CA GLU A 482 21.99 19.47 24.53
C GLU A 482 23.34 19.00 25.04
N SER A 483 24.41 19.53 24.44
CA SER A 483 25.75 19.30 24.96
C SER A 483 26.00 20.27 26.11
N PRO A 484 26.72 19.88 27.17
CA PRO A 484 27.01 20.76 28.29
C PRO A 484 27.68 22.06 27.81
N GLY A 485 27.00 23.20 27.97
CA GLY A 485 27.52 24.52 27.59
C GLY A 485 27.24 24.99 26.16
N SER A 486 26.44 24.28 25.36
CA SER A 486 25.98 24.73 24.04
C SER A 486 24.46 24.85 23.98
N GLU A 487 23.94 25.83 23.24
CA GLU A 487 22.50 25.88 22.94
C GLU A 487 22.05 24.62 22.17
N LEU A 488 20.89 24.07 22.53
CA LEU A 488 20.27 22.92 21.86
C LEU A 488 20.13 23.11 20.34
N SER A 489 19.95 24.36 19.91
CA SER A 489 19.89 24.78 18.50
C SER A 489 21.16 24.41 17.71
N ALA A 490 22.33 24.40 18.38
CA ALA A 490 23.64 24.17 17.80
C ALA A 490 24.09 22.69 17.80
N SER A 491 23.42 21.81 18.54
CA SER A 491 23.72 20.37 18.55
C SER A 491 23.33 19.69 17.22
N PRO A 492 24.14 18.73 16.72
CA PRO A 492 23.81 17.96 15.52
C PRO A 492 22.64 16.99 15.77
N TRP A 493 21.88 16.70 14.71
CA TRP A 493 20.82 15.70 14.73
C TRP A 493 21.39 14.28 14.58
N SER A 494 20.89 13.35 15.37
CA SER A 494 21.04 11.91 15.21
C SER A 494 19.79 11.33 14.55
N ILE A 495 19.94 10.57 13.46
CA ILE A 495 18.81 9.94 12.75
C ILE A 495 18.58 8.55 13.34
N GLU A 496 17.36 8.29 13.81
CA GLU A 496 16.97 7.00 14.40
C GLU A 496 16.25 6.10 13.37
N LEU A 497 15.44 6.71 12.51
CA LEU A 497 14.71 6.03 11.46
C LEU A 497 14.81 6.83 10.15
N SER A 498 15.16 6.13 9.07
CA SER A 498 15.35 6.71 7.74
C SER A 498 14.57 5.94 6.68
N LEU A 499 14.42 6.53 5.49
CA LEU A 499 13.82 5.87 4.34
C LEU A 499 14.49 4.51 4.01
N PRO A 500 15.83 4.37 3.97
CA PRO A 500 16.49 3.07 3.81
C PRO A 500 16.05 1.99 4.80
N ASN A 501 15.78 2.36 6.07
CA ASN A 501 15.28 1.41 7.06
C ASN A 501 13.86 0.94 6.73
N ILE A 502 13.00 1.85 6.26
CA ILE A 502 11.63 1.50 5.80
C ILE A 502 11.73 0.53 4.61
N LEU A 503 12.54 0.84 3.61
CA LEU A 503 12.69 0.00 2.42
C LEU A 503 13.23 -1.39 2.76
N GLN A 504 14.25 -1.49 3.63
CA GLN A 504 14.77 -2.77 4.12
C GLN A 504 13.71 -3.60 4.85
N ASN A 505 12.86 -2.96 5.67
CA ASN A 505 11.77 -3.66 6.35
C ASN A 505 10.71 -4.17 5.36
N LEU A 506 10.47 -3.45 4.26
CA LEU A 506 9.54 -3.88 3.20
C LEU A 506 10.11 -5.05 2.40
N GLU A 507 11.42 -5.06 2.15
CA GLU A 507 12.12 -6.21 1.56
C GLU A 507 12.01 -7.44 2.47
N LEU A 508 12.28 -7.29 3.76
CA LEU A 508 12.16 -8.41 4.72
C LEU A 508 10.74 -8.97 4.81
N LYS A 509 9.72 -8.09 4.88
CA LYS A 509 8.31 -8.50 4.87
C LYS A 509 7.94 -9.23 3.57
N HIS A 510 8.46 -8.77 2.44
CA HIS A 510 8.26 -9.44 1.18
C HIS A 510 8.86 -10.84 1.18
N ASP A 511 10.12 -10.97 1.57
CA ASP A 511 10.84 -12.25 1.59
C ASP A 511 10.24 -13.27 2.56
N MET A 512 9.67 -12.81 3.69
CA MET A 512 9.08 -13.67 4.70
C MET A 512 7.61 -14.04 4.44
N GLN A 513 6.80 -13.10 3.94
CA GLN A 513 5.32 -13.25 3.93
C GLN A 513 4.72 -13.30 2.53
N ASN A 514 5.40 -12.72 1.54
CA ASN A 514 4.83 -12.48 0.21
C ASN A 514 5.68 -13.08 -0.92
N SER A 515 6.66 -13.94 -0.60
CA SER A 515 7.60 -14.52 -1.57
C SER A 515 6.92 -15.32 -2.68
N ASP A 516 5.76 -15.93 -2.37
CA ASP A 516 4.95 -16.70 -3.32
C ASP A 516 3.82 -15.88 -3.97
N MET A 517 3.61 -14.62 -3.54
CA MET A 517 2.53 -13.77 -4.05
C MET A 517 2.93 -13.08 -5.37
N THR A 518 2.01 -13.02 -6.33
CA THR A 518 2.24 -12.32 -7.60
C THR A 518 2.47 -10.81 -7.39
N THR A 519 3.50 -10.24 -8.02
CA THR A 519 3.90 -8.82 -7.92
C THR A 519 3.03 -7.84 -8.73
N GLU A 520 1.72 -8.13 -8.86
CA GLU A 520 0.74 -7.36 -9.63
C GLU A 520 0.17 -6.13 -8.89
N TYR A 521 0.99 -5.47 -8.07
CA TYR A 521 0.59 -4.28 -7.31
C TYR A 521 1.68 -3.20 -7.35
N TYR A 522 1.27 -1.96 -7.12
CA TYR A 522 2.16 -0.85 -6.80
C TYR A 522 2.29 -0.73 -5.28
N GLU A 523 3.50 -0.47 -4.80
CA GLU A 523 3.78 -0.18 -3.40
C GLU A 523 4.06 1.33 -3.24
N PHE A 524 3.33 1.99 -2.35
CA PHE A 524 3.39 3.42 -2.09
C PHE A 524 4.09 3.66 -0.77
N VAL A 525 5.09 4.54 -0.76
CA VAL A 525 5.70 5.08 0.45
C VAL A 525 5.47 6.59 0.45
N ILE A 526 4.64 7.06 1.37
CA ILE A 526 4.20 8.44 1.49
C ILE A 526 4.77 8.99 2.80
N ILE A 527 5.56 10.05 2.74
CA ILE A 527 6.21 10.64 3.91
C ILE A 527 5.85 12.12 3.97
N ASP A 528 5.37 12.61 5.10
CA ASP A 528 5.10 14.03 5.30
C ASP A 528 6.39 14.86 5.29
N ARG A 529 6.32 16.03 4.66
CA ARG A 529 7.41 17.01 4.60
C ARG A 529 7.61 17.75 5.92
N ILE A 530 6.52 17.99 6.63
CA ILE A 530 6.51 18.77 7.88
C ILE A 530 6.43 17.80 9.07
N PRO A 531 7.42 17.79 9.98
CA PRO A 531 7.38 16.95 11.16
C PRO A 531 6.30 17.40 12.16
N GLY A 532 5.74 16.46 12.91
CA GLY A 532 4.79 16.71 14.01
C GLY A 532 3.41 17.19 13.60
N ARG A 533 2.95 16.85 12.39
CA ARG A 533 1.62 17.24 11.89
C ARG A 533 0.55 16.23 12.35
N ASP A 534 -0.52 16.73 12.96
CA ASP A 534 -1.66 15.94 13.47
C ASP A 534 -2.65 15.53 12.37
N ILE A 535 -2.18 15.02 11.22
CA ILE A 535 -3.07 14.58 10.14
C ILE A 535 -2.73 13.15 9.73
N ASP A 536 -3.74 12.27 9.74
CA ASP A 536 -3.59 10.89 9.27
C ASP A 536 -3.41 10.88 7.74
N ILE A 537 -2.24 10.43 7.28
CA ILE A 537 -1.93 10.27 5.85
C ILE A 537 -2.92 9.31 5.19
N LEU A 538 -3.41 8.30 5.90
CA LEU A 538 -4.37 7.35 5.36
C LEU A 538 -5.71 8.00 5.02
N ASP A 539 -6.17 8.95 5.84
CA ASP A 539 -7.37 9.73 5.54
C ASP A 539 -7.18 10.64 4.32
N VAL A 540 -5.96 11.13 4.10
CA VAL A 540 -5.62 11.93 2.91
C VAL A 540 -5.63 11.07 1.66
N VAL A 541 -5.15 9.83 1.74
CA VAL A 541 -5.24 8.85 0.66
C VAL A 541 -6.69 8.50 0.36
N ALA A 542 -7.51 8.28 1.38
CA ALA A 542 -8.94 8.05 1.24
C ALA A 542 -9.63 9.23 0.53
N ASP A 543 -9.37 10.46 0.96
CA ASP A 543 -9.91 11.68 0.36
C ASP A 543 -9.49 11.84 -1.11
N ALA A 544 -8.22 11.59 -1.42
CA ALA A 544 -7.72 11.64 -2.80
C ALA A 544 -8.42 10.62 -3.70
N LEU A 545 -8.64 9.39 -3.22
CA LEU A 545 -9.37 8.36 -3.96
C LEU A 545 -10.84 8.72 -4.16
N MET A 546 -11.49 9.31 -3.16
CA MET A 546 -12.86 9.83 -3.29
C MET A 546 -12.93 10.92 -4.37
N LYS A 547 -12.01 11.89 -4.34
CA LYS A 547 -11.89 12.95 -5.36
C LYS A 547 -11.74 12.39 -6.77
N LEU A 548 -10.85 11.40 -6.94
CA LEU A 548 -10.63 10.73 -8.23
C LEU A 548 -11.87 9.98 -8.75
N LYS A 549 -12.73 9.49 -7.85
CA LYS A 549 -14.01 8.88 -8.18
C LYS A 549 -15.14 9.91 -8.35
N SER A 550 -14.82 11.21 -8.40
CA SER A 550 -15.79 12.32 -8.46
C SER A 550 -16.68 12.43 -7.22
N ASP A 551 -16.08 12.19 -6.03
CA ASP A 551 -16.70 12.39 -4.72
C ASP A 551 -18.08 11.70 -4.58
N PRO A 552 -18.17 10.39 -4.88
CA PRO A 552 -19.44 9.67 -4.81
C PRO A 552 -19.90 9.57 -3.35
N PRO A 553 -21.19 9.32 -3.13
CA PRO A 553 -21.65 8.94 -1.82
C PRO A 553 -20.91 7.74 -1.25
N TYR A 554 -20.61 7.78 0.06
CA TYR A 554 -20.01 6.63 0.74
C TYR A 554 -20.86 5.38 0.53
N ARG A 555 -22.20 5.51 0.60
CA ARG A 555 -23.13 4.43 0.32
C ARG A 555 -22.90 3.77 -1.04
N ASP A 556 -22.59 4.54 -2.08
CA ASP A 556 -22.35 4.01 -3.43
C ASP A 556 -21.01 3.29 -3.53
N VAL A 557 -19.98 3.78 -2.83
CA VAL A 557 -18.69 3.09 -2.71
C VAL A 557 -18.89 1.72 -2.08
N PHE A 558 -19.57 1.67 -0.93
CA PHE A 558 -19.82 0.41 -0.24
C PHE A 558 -20.73 -0.53 -1.04
N SER A 559 -21.77 -0.01 -1.68
CA SER A 559 -22.71 -0.81 -2.47
C SER A 559 -22.00 -1.52 -3.63
N GLY A 560 -21.14 -0.80 -4.35
CA GLY A 560 -20.35 -1.40 -5.43
C GLY A 560 -19.38 -2.47 -4.96
N VAL A 561 -18.82 -2.32 -3.75
CA VAL A 561 -17.90 -3.31 -3.17
C VAL A 561 -18.65 -4.56 -2.67
N ILE A 562 -19.81 -4.39 -2.03
CA ILE A 562 -20.69 -5.51 -1.64
C ILE A 562 -21.07 -6.31 -2.88
N GLN A 563 -21.53 -5.62 -3.94
CA GLN A 563 -21.90 -6.28 -5.19
C GLN A 563 -20.74 -7.04 -5.84
N LYS A 564 -19.49 -6.59 -5.61
CA LYS A 564 -18.28 -7.21 -6.16
C LYS A 564 -17.84 -8.46 -5.40
N TYR A 565 -17.91 -8.47 -4.06
CA TYR A 565 -17.28 -9.51 -3.23
C TYR A 565 -18.25 -10.39 -2.43
N ILE A 566 -19.47 -9.92 -2.17
CA ILE A 566 -20.48 -10.68 -1.43
C ILE A 566 -21.33 -11.52 -2.40
N PRO A 567 -21.61 -12.80 -2.08
CA PRO A 567 -22.47 -13.66 -2.90
C PRO A 567 -23.85 -13.03 -3.18
N PRO A 568 -24.39 -13.12 -4.41
CA PRO A 568 -25.63 -12.43 -4.81
C PRO A 568 -26.83 -12.67 -3.90
N ASP A 569 -26.96 -13.88 -3.36
CA ASP A 569 -28.03 -14.30 -2.45
C ASP A 569 -27.97 -13.63 -1.06
N GLU A 570 -26.81 -13.11 -0.67
CA GLU A 570 -26.61 -12.43 0.61
C GLU A 570 -26.58 -10.90 0.49
N GLN A 571 -26.37 -10.34 -0.72
CA GLN A 571 -26.14 -8.90 -0.95
C GLN A 571 -27.25 -8.02 -0.35
N ASP A 572 -28.52 -8.43 -0.49
CA ASP A 572 -29.66 -7.67 0.01
C ASP A 572 -29.62 -7.43 1.52
N ASN A 573 -29.05 -8.36 2.30
CA ASN A 573 -28.91 -8.21 3.74
C ASN A 573 -27.88 -7.12 4.07
N TYR A 574 -26.74 -7.14 3.40
CA TYR A 574 -25.67 -6.16 3.58
C TYR A 574 -26.10 -4.76 3.11
N LEU A 575 -26.70 -4.66 1.93
CA LEU A 575 -27.19 -3.38 1.39
C LEU A 575 -28.27 -2.75 2.29
N ARG A 576 -29.16 -3.56 2.88
CA ARG A 576 -30.14 -3.09 3.88
C ARG A 576 -29.48 -2.64 5.17
N ALA A 577 -28.41 -3.30 5.62
CA ALA A 577 -27.67 -2.88 6.81
C ALA A 577 -26.99 -1.52 6.57
N ILE A 578 -26.39 -1.32 5.40
CA ILE A 578 -25.77 -0.04 5.01
C ILE A 578 -26.79 1.08 4.88
N ALA A 579 -27.97 0.82 4.31
CA ALA A 579 -29.03 1.81 4.21
C ALA A 579 -29.52 2.33 5.58
N LYS A 580 -29.31 1.55 6.66
CA LYS A 580 -29.60 1.97 8.04
C LYS A 580 -28.44 2.72 8.71
N MET A 581 -27.24 2.66 8.13
CA MET A 581 -26.10 3.42 8.61
C MET A 581 -26.21 4.85 8.10
N ASP A 582 -26.00 5.81 8.99
CA ASP A 582 -25.99 7.24 8.66
C ASP A 582 -24.65 7.65 8.03
N LEU A 583 -24.31 7.00 6.91
CA LEU A 583 -23.07 7.24 6.16
C LEU A 583 -23.15 8.55 5.34
N ASP A 584 -24.36 9.07 5.16
CA ASP A 584 -24.65 10.20 4.29
C ASP A 584 -24.64 11.58 4.99
N LYS A 585 -24.44 11.63 6.31
CA LYS A 585 -24.11 12.90 6.98
C LYS A 585 -22.80 13.54 6.47
N SER A 586 -22.00 12.75 5.76
CA SER A 586 -20.69 13.13 5.21
C SER A 586 -20.66 13.16 3.68
N THR A 587 -21.79 12.96 2.98
CA THR A 587 -21.82 12.84 1.52
C THR A 587 -21.52 14.17 0.82
N PRO A 588 -20.73 14.17 -0.27
CA PRO A 588 -20.52 15.34 -1.12
C PRO A 588 -21.73 15.54 -2.04
N GLY A 589 -22.71 16.31 -1.58
CA GLY A 589 -23.86 16.71 -2.41
C GLY A 589 -24.00 18.22 -2.46
N GLN A 590 -23.78 18.84 -3.62
CA GLN A 590 -24.25 20.17 -4.03
C GLN A 590 -23.72 21.47 -3.37
N TYR A 591 -22.97 21.46 -2.26
CA TYR A 591 -22.72 22.72 -1.51
C TYR A 591 -21.43 23.49 -1.85
N CYS A 592 -20.46 22.93 -2.57
CA CYS A 592 -19.27 23.69 -3.03
C CYS A 592 -19.59 24.38 -4.37
N ARG A 593 -20.36 25.48 -4.31
CA ARG A 593 -20.75 26.25 -5.49
C ARG A 593 -19.79 27.42 -5.68
N TYR A 594 -18.79 27.24 -6.55
CA TYR A 594 -18.04 28.35 -7.13
C TYR A 594 -18.66 28.72 -8.48
N GLU A 595 -19.00 29.99 -8.66
CA GLU A 595 -19.45 30.55 -9.93
C GLU A 595 -18.30 31.37 -10.51
N GLY A 596 -17.75 30.98 -11.65
CA GLY A 596 -16.49 31.53 -12.20
C GLY A 596 -16.48 33.04 -12.48
N SER A 597 -17.64 33.69 -12.50
CA SER A 597 -17.79 35.15 -12.64
C SER A 597 -18.06 35.88 -11.32
N ARG A 598 -18.07 35.17 -10.19
CA ARG A 598 -18.37 35.74 -8.88
C ARG A 598 -17.22 36.63 -8.42
N VAL A 599 -17.55 37.71 -7.70
CA VAL A 599 -16.56 38.58 -7.03
C VAL A 599 -16.62 38.27 -5.53
N ARG A 600 -15.45 38.21 -4.86
CA ARG A 600 -15.36 38.00 -3.40
C ARG A 600 -16.14 39.09 -2.66
N CYS A 601 -16.91 38.70 -1.63
CA CYS A 601 -17.82 39.59 -0.91
C CYS A 601 -17.84 39.35 0.62
N TRP A 602 -16.82 38.71 1.20
CA TRP A 602 -16.70 38.55 2.65
C TRP A 602 -16.54 39.89 3.40
N ASP A 603 -17.11 39.97 4.60
CA ASP A 603 -17.02 41.15 5.47
C ASP A 603 -15.81 41.07 6.41
N SER A 604 -14.91 42.04 6.27
CA SER A 604 -13.72 42.20 7.11
C SER A 604 -14.00 42.30 8.62
N ARG A 605 -15.17 42.78 9.03
CA ARG A 605 -15.52 42.90 10.45
C ARG A 605 -15.95 41.55 11.04
N THR A 606 -16.82 40.81 10.36
CA THR A 606 -17.30 39.50 10.80
C THR A 606 -16.24 38.42 10.66
N SER A 607 -15.39 38.50 9.64
CA SER A 607 -14.36 37.47 9.37
C SER A 607 -13.06 37.70 10.13
N ARG A 608 -12.95 38.77 10.92
CA ARG A 608 -11.74 39.10 11.70
C ARG A 608 -11.38 37.99 12.68
N GLU A 609 -12.36 37.40 13.35
CA GLU A 609 -12.14 36.29 14.28
C GLU A 609 -11.58 35.07 13.55
N SER A 610 -12.17 34.66 12.43
CA SER A 610 -11.66 33.54 11.63
C SER A 610 -10.25 33.76 11.08
N VAL A 611 -9.91 35.00 10.71
CA VAL A 611 -8.54 35.38 10.27
C VAL A 611 -7.57 35.36 11.46
N LEU A 612 -7.97 35.83 12.64
CA LEU A 612 -7.15 35.81 13.85
C LEU A 612 -6.94 34.39 14.39
N GLU A 613 -7.98 33.55 14.40
CA GLU A 613 -7.90 32.15 14.75
C GLU A 613 -6.93 31.41 13.83
N ALA A 614 -7.04 31.65 12.51
CA ALA A 614 -6.08 31.12 11.55
C ALA A 614 -4.66 31.61 11.88
N THR A 615 -4.50 32.87 12.29
CA THR A 615 -3.21 33.51 12.66
C THR A 615 -2.58 32.94 13.93
N LEU A 616 -3.39 32.62 14.93
CA LEU A 616 -2.93 32.02 16.19
C LEU A 616 -2.61 30.53 16.04
N GLN A 617 -3.33 29.82 15.18
CA GLN A 617 -3.04 28.42 14.83
C GLN A 617 -1.95 28.36 13.77
N LYS A 618 -0.69 28.30 14.19
CA LYS A 618 0.48 28.05 13.33
C LYS A 618 0.45 26.66 12.68
N SER A 619 -0.49 26.40 11.76
CA SER A 619 -0.57 25.23 10.85
C SER A 619 -1.56 24.10 11.20
N SER A 620 -2.39 24.22 12.25
CA SER A 620 -3.22 23.11 12.73
C SER A 620 -4.72 23.19 12.46
N ARG A 621 -5.23 24.21 11.74
CA ARG A 621 -6.65 24.17 11.35
C ARG A 621 -6.82 23.02 10.37
N ALA A 622 -7.45 21.93 10.84
CA ALA A 622 -7.94 20.86 10.00
C ALA A 622 -8.89 21.50 9.00
N THR A 623 -8.39 21.74 7.79
CA THR A 623 -9.20 22.30 6.72
C THR A 623 -10.27 21.28 6.40
N THR A 624 -11.54 21.69 6.41
CA THR A 624 -12.60 20.72 6.12
C THR A 624 -12.45 20.25 4.69
N TRP A 625 -12.90 19.03 4.38
CA TRP A 625 -12.88 18.52 3.02
C TRP A 625 -13.63 19.46 2.04
N ARG A 626 -14.69 20.13 2.51
CA ARG A 626 -15.46 21.13 1.74
C ARG A 626 -14.60 22.32 1.35
N ASP A 627 -13.85 22.85 2.30
CA ASP A 627 -12.93 23.96 2.07
C ASP A 627 -11.85 23.53 1.06
N SER A 628 -11.34 22.30 1.20
CA SER A 628 -10.35 21.72 0.29
C SER A 628 -10.84 21.63 -1.15
N ARG A 629 -12.10 21.19 -1.35
CA ARG A 629 -12.73 21.11 -2.69
C ARG A 629 -12.99 22.49 -3.28
N LEU A 630 -13.47 23.45 -2.49
CA LEU A 630 -13.65 24.84 -2.93
C LEU A 630 -12.32 25.47 -3.35
N ILE A 631 -11.28 25.30 -2.55
CA ILE A 631 -9.92 25.76 -2.87
C ILE A 631 -9.42 25.10 -4.16
N SER A 632 -9.60 23.78 -4.32
CA SER A 632 -9.21 23.08 -5.55
C SER A 632 -9.92 23.62 -6.79
N GLN A 633 -11.23 23.86 -6.72
CA GLN A 633 -12.02 24.40 -7.84
C GLN A 633 -11.55 25.80 -8.24
N ILE A 634 -11.34 26.68 -7.26
CA ILE A 634 -10.87 28.05 -7.51
C ILE A 634 -9.43 28.03 -8.04
N SER A 635 -8.55 27.20 -7.47
CA SER A 635 -7.18 27.05 -7.99
C SER A 635 -7.17 26.56 -9.44
N ALA A 636 -8.01 25.58 -9.79
CA ALA A 636 -8.11 25.10 -11.18
C ALA A 636 -8.60 26.19 -12.14
N ASP A 637 -9.58 27.01 -11.73
CA ASP A 637 -10.06 28.15 -12.53
C ASP A 637 -8.99 29.24 -12.70
N LEU A 638 -8.28 29.58 -11.64
CA LEU A 638 -7.16 30.54 -11.69
C LEU A 638 -6.02 30.04 -12.59
N GLU A 639 -5.73 28.74 -12.57
CA GLU A 639 -4.72 28.12 -13.42
C GLU A 639 -5.15 28.08 -14.89
N ALA A 640 -6.41 27.75 -15.18
CA ALA A 640 -6.97 27.77 -16.53
C ALA A 640 -6.89 29.17 -17.17
N HIS A 641 -6.99 30.23 -16.37
CA HIS A 641 -6.83 31.62 -16.80
C HIS A 641 -5.38 32.15 -16.67
N ASN A 642 -4.40 31.29 -16.41
CA ASN A 642 -2.98 31.62 -16.27
C ASN A 642 -2.67 32.67 -15.17
N VAL A 643 -3.56 32.84 -14.19
CA VAL A 643 -3.36 33.72 -13.02
C VAL A 643 -2.34 33.12 -12.06
N ILE A 644 -2.32 31.80 -11.98
CA ILE A 644 -1.37 31.00 -11.21
C ILE A 644 -0.82 29.87 -12.08
N LYS A 645 0.28 29.26 -11.62
CA LYS A 645 0.91 28.10 -12.28
C LYS A 645 1.32 27.06 -11.26
N GLN A 646 0.95 25.80 -11.45
CA GLN A 646 1.38 24.70 -10.58
C GLN A 646 2.89 24.49 -10.64
N CYS A 647 3.49 24.24 -9.47
CA CYS A 647 4.89 23.88 -9.30
C CYS A 647 5.06 22.37 -9.15
N ASN A 648 6.07 21.82 -9.83
CA ASN A 648 6.43 20.40 -9.74
C ASN A 648 7.59 20.14 -8.76
N GLU A 649 8.22 21.20 -8.27
CA GLU A 649 9.31 21.13 -7.31
C GLU A 649 8.90 21.86 -6.03
N TYR A 650 9.40 21.35 -4.90
CA TYR A 650 9.10 21.94 -3.61
C TYR A 650 9.83 23.27 -3.43
N GLU A 651 9.08 24.31 -3.12
CA GLU A 651 9.57 25.55 -2.53
C GLU A 651 8.76 25.85 -1.27
N PRO A 652 9.37 26.42 -0.21
CA PRO A 652 8.64 26.80 0.98
C PRO A 652 7.47 27.74 0.64
N PRO A 653 6.23 27.41 1.06
CA PRO A 653 5.06 28.22 0.74
C PRO A 653 5.04 29.53 1.54
N TYR A 654 4.74 30.66 0.89
CA TYR A 654 4.54 31.95 1.59
C TYR A 654 3.19 32.05 2.30
N THR A 655 2.19 31.30 1.83
CA THR A 655 0.84 31.32 2.36
C THR A 655 0.09 30.02 2.08
N CYS A 656 -0.96 29.77 2.86
CA CYS A 656 -1.95 28.72 2.63
C CYS A 656 -3.34 29.39 2.66
N PRO A 657 -4.20 29.21 1.65
CA PRO A 657 -5.50 29.82 1.59
C PRO A 657 -6.43 29.26 2.67
N ILE A 658 -7.29 30.13 3.22
CA ILE A 658 -8.37 29.75 4.13
C ILE A 658 -9.72 30.13 3.52
N VAL A 659 -10.75 29.37 3.85
CA VAL A 659 -12.13 29.68 3.47
C VAL A 659 -12.78 30.53 4.55
N LEU A 660 -13.39 31.63 4.13
CA LEU A 660 -14.14 32.58 4.94
C LEU A 660 -15.61 32.57 4.51
N PRO A 661 -16.56 32.73 5.46
CA PRO A 661 -17.95 32.94 5.11
C PRO A 661 -18.10 34.31 4.43
N SER A 662 -18.79 34.31 3.30
CA SER A 662 -19.07 35.54 2.55
C SER A 662 -20.46 36.12 2.87
N THR A 663 -20.71 37.36 2.47
CA THR A 663 -21.99 38.04 2.76
C THR A 663 -23.18 37.51 1.94
N ASP A 664 -22.92 36.82 0.82
CA ASP A 664 -23.96 36.17 0.00
C ASP A 664 -24.25 34.71 0.43
N GLY A 665 -23.58 34.22 1.49
CA GLY A 665 -23.76 32.88 2.02
C GLY A 665 -22.86 31.80 1.38
N LEU A 666 -22.05 32.14 0.38
CA LEU A 666 -21.06 31.23 -0.22
C LEU A 666 -19.70 31.32 0.50
N GLY A 667 -18.77 30.42 0.17
CA GLY A 667 -17.40 30.46 0.70
C GLY A 667 -16.49 31.35 -0.14
N ASP A 668 -15.67 32.18 0.50
CA ASP A 668 -14.61 32.96 -0.13
C ASP A 668 -13.22 32.52 0.30
N ILE A 669 -12.22 32.63 -0.59
CA ILE A 669 -10.83 32.32 -0.24
C ILE A 669 -10.07 33.58 0.14
N TYR A 670 -9.30 33.48 1.23
CA TYR A 670 -8.35 34.50 1.69
C TYR A 670 -6.94 33.93 1.80
N PHE A 671 -5.95 34.65 1.27
CA PHE A 671 -4.53 34.30 1.35
C PHE A 671 -3.83 35.13 2.43
N ARG A 672 -3.37 34.46 3.49
CA ARG A 672 -2.63 35.14 4.56
C ARG A 672 -1.12 35.09 4.29
N PHE A 673 -0.55 36.18 3.81
CA PHE A 673 0.89 36.30 3.62
C PHE A 673 1.58 36.62 4.94
N ASP A 674 2.53 35.77 5.36
CA ASP A 674 3.44 36.07 6.47
C ASP A 674 4.77 36.58 5.92
N LEU A 675 4.83 37.90 5.67
CA LEU A 675 6.04 38.55 5.14
C LEU A 675 7.00 39.03 6.25
N GLY A 676 6.81 38.53 7.48
CA GLY A 676 7.56 38.94 8.67
C GLY A 676 7.28 40.40 9.07
N SER A 677 8.11 40.95 9.97
CA SER A 677 8.09 42.39 10.27
C SER A 677 8.55 43.16 9.03
N MET A 678 7.60 43.48 8.15
CA MET A 678 7.85 44.35 7.02
C MET A 678 8.29 45.70 7.59
N ASN A 679 9.58 45.97 7.50
CA ASN A 679 10.14 47.24 7.91
C ASN A 679 9.53 48.29 6.97
N ALA A 680 8.51 49.04 7.42
CA ALA A 680 7.81 50.04 6.61
C ALA A 680 8.78 51.09 6.02
N GLN A 681 9.98 51.22 6.62
CA GLN A 681 11.08 52.01 6.10
C GLN A 681 11.67 51.49 4.77
N ALA A 682 11.64 50.18 4.48
CA ALA A 682 12.14 49.62 3.22
C ALA A 682 11.26 49.99 2.00
N PHE A 683 10.05 50.49 2.23
CA PHE A 683 9.12 50.98 1.21
C PHE A 683 8.97 52.51 1.21
N ARG A 684 9.73 53.24 2.03
CA ARG A 684 9.76 54.71 1.97
C ARG A 684 10.47 55.15 0.69
N GLY A 685 9.66 55.38 -0.34
CA GLY A 685 10.03 55.94 -1.63
C GLY A 685 8.94 55.69 -2.68
N SER A 686 8.30 56.76 -3.16
CA SER A 686 7.38 56.82 -4.32
C SER A 686 6.02 56.09 -4.20
N ILE A 687 5.97 54.82 -3.78
CA ILE A 687 4.74 54.01 -3.84
C ILE A 687 3.81 54.24 -2.62
N LEU A 688 4.35 54.63 -1.47
CA LEU A 688 3.58 54.84 -0.24
C LEU A 688 2.94 56.24 -0.11
N ASP A 689 3.37 57.22 -0.92
CA ASP A 689 2.83 58.59 -0.87
C ASP A 689 1.54 58.75 -1.68
N PHE A 690 1.12 57.70 -2.41
CA PHE A 690 -0.09 57.69 -3.20
C PHE A 690 -1.22 56.97 -2.47
N ASP A 691 -2.03 57.72 -1.73
CA ASP A 691 -3.35 57.26 -1.25
C ASP A 691 -4.41 58.12 -1.93
N PRO A 692 -5.14 57.60 -2.94
CA PRO A 692 -6.18 58.39 -3.58
C PRO A 692 -7.24 58.74 -2.53
N SER A 693 -7.50 60.04 -2.33
CA SER A 693 -8.57 60.50 -1.44
C SER A 693 -9.88 59.78 -1.80
N THR A 694 -10.74 59.53 -0.80
CA THR A 694 -12.05 58.89 -1.02
C THR A 694 -12.95 59.68 -1.97
N ASN A 695 -12.66 60.97 -2.18
CA ASN A 695 -13.41 61.86 -3.07
C ASN A 695 -12.76 62.03 -4.46
N THR A 696 -11.67 61.33 -4.76
CA THR A 696 -10.90 61.50 -6.02
C THR A 696 -11.74 61.40 -7.29
N LEU A 697 -12.69 60.45 -7.36
CA LEU A 697 -13.58 60.32 -8.54
C LEU A 697 -14.55 61.50 -8.65
N PHE A 698 -15.11 61.95 -7.53
CA PHE A 698 -16.04 63.08 -7.49
C PHE A 698 -15.33 64.40 -7.85
N GLU A 699 -14.16 64.64 -7.25
CA GLU A 699 -13.31 65.79 -7.55
C GLU A 699 -12.89 65.81 -9.02
N PHE A 700 -12.56 64.65 -9.60
CA PHE A 700 -12.26 64.51 -11.01
C PHE A 700 -13.46 64.89 -11.90
N CYS A 701 -14.66 64.37 -11.62
CA CYS A 701 -15.87 64.71 -12.37
C CYS A 701 -16.16 66.21 -12.30
N GLN A 702 -16.09 66.80 -11.10
CA GLN A 702 -16.35 68.21 -10.88
C GLN A 702 -15.33 69.09 -11.63
N ALA A 703 -14.04 68.74 -11.58
CA ALA A 703 -13.01 69.46 -12.32
C ALA A 703 -13.21 69.35 -13.85
N TYR A 704 -13.59 68.16 -14.34
CA TYR A 704 -13.84 67.95 -15.76
C TYR A 704 -15.08 68.72 -16.25
N GLN A 705 -16.18 68.75 -15.47
CA GLN A 705 -17.40 69.48 -15.82
C GLN A 705 -17.20 71.01 -15.81
N ARG A 706 -16.36 71.54 -14.91
CA ARG A 706 -16.02 72.97 -14.90
C ARG A 706 -15.37 73.40 -16.21
N THR A 707 -14.50 72.56 -16.77
CA THR A 707 -13.83 72.81 -18.04
C THR A 707 -14.75 72.53 -19.23
N ASN A 708 -15.66 71.55 -19.09
CA ASN A 708 -16.58 71.11 -20.13
C ASN A 708 -18.03 71.08 -19.62
N PRO A 709 -18.79 72.20 -19.68
CA PRO A 709 -20.13 72.29 -19.09
C PRO A 709 -21.17 71.32 -19.66
N LYS A 710 -20.93 70.79 -20.87
CA LYS A 710 -21.81 69.82 -21.56
C LYS A 710 -21.33 68.38 -21.41
N ALA A 711 -20.36 68.14 -20.52
CA ALA A 711 -19.79 66.82 -20.34
C ALA A 711 -20.83 65.80 -19.87
N VAL A 712 -20.69 64.58 -20.38
CA VAL A 712 -21.44 63.40 -19.95
C VAL A 712 -20.47 62.40 -19.32
N PHE A 713 -20.98 61.66 -18.34
CA PHE A 713 -20.21 60.78 -17.46
C PHE A 713 -20.83 59.38 -17.45
N ALA A 714 -19.98 58.37 -17.38
CA ALA A 714 -20.39 57.03 -17.05
C ALA A 714 -19.47 56.42 -16.00
N ARG A 715 -20.09 55.68 -15.09
CA ARG A 715 -19.41 54.79 -14.17
C ARG A 715 -19.29 53.41 -14.80
N GLY A 716 -18.08 52.88 -14.81
CA GLY A 716 -17.82 51.51 -15.18
C GLY A 716 -16.87 50.85 -14.19
N THR A 717 -16.50 49.62 -14.50
CA THR A 717 -15.52 48.84 -13.74
C THR A 717 -14.51 48.19 -14.68
N ILE A 718 -13.27 48.02 -14.20
CA ILE A 718 -12.34 47.07 -14.80
C ILE A 718 -12.65 45.67 -14.27
N ASN A 719 -12.72 44.70 -15.16
CA ASN A 719 -12.97 43.32 -14.78
C ASN A 719 -11.68 42.70 -14.21
N VAL A 720 -11.83 41.90 -13.16
CA VAL A 720 -10.70 41.30 -12.43
C VAL A 720 -10.93 39.80 -12.28
N HIS A 721 -9.85 39.05 -12.07
CA HIS A 721 -9.96 37.65 -11.68
C HIS A 721 -10.31 37.56 -10.19
N TYR A 722 -10.92 36.43 -9.80
CA TYR A 722 -11.49 36.22 -8.46
C TYR A 722 -10.58 36.63 -7.29
N CYS A 723 -9.26 36.37 -7.39
CA CYS A 723 -8.28 36.65 -6.33
C CYS A 723 -7.10 37.53 -6.75
N ALA A 724 -7.10 38.12 -7.94
CA ALA A 724 -5.92 38.80 -8.48
C ALA A 724 -6.25 40.12 -9.18
N TRP A 725 -5.37 41.10 -8.98
CA TRP A 725 -5.35 42.33 -9.78
C TRP A 725 -5.01 41.99 -11.23
N PRO A 726 -5.59 42.71 -12.21
CA PRO A 726 -5.33 42.46 -13.63
C PRO A 726 -3.98 43.07 -14.02
N MET A 727 -2.90 42.65 -13.37
CA MET A 727 -1.54 43.06 -13.71
C MET A 727 -0.58 41.90 -13.49
N PRO A 728 0.47 41.79 -14.31
CA PRO A 728 1.49 40.77 -14.12
C PRO A 728 2.21 40.97 -12.78
N MET A 729 2.83 39.91 -12.28
CA MET A 729 3.69 40.01 -11.11
C MET A 729 4.84 41.00 -11.32
N LEU A 730 5.22 41.69 -10.23
CA LEU A 730 6.29 42.68 -10.24
C LEU A 730 7.65 42.03 -10.55
N PRO A 731 8.47 42.65 -11.41
CA PRO A 731 9.84 42.21 -11.63
C PRO A 731 10.68 42.45 -10.35
N GLY A 732 11.41 41.43 -9.89
CA GLY A 732 12.33 41.52 -8.75
C GLY A 732 12.33 40.29 -7.83
N THR A 733 13.44 40.04 -7.15
CA THR A 733 13.68 38.81 -6.35
C THR A 733 12.74 38.64 -5.17
N ARG A 734 12.13 39.70 -4.65
CA ARG A 734 11.29 39.62 -3.44
C ARG A 734 9.85 39.17 -3.70
N TYR A 735 9.31 39.45 -4.89
CA TYR A 735 7.88 39.25 -5.20
C TYR A 735 7.63 38.36 -6.42
N ALA A 736 8.62 38.18 -7.30
CA ALA A 736 8.51 37.27 -8.43
C ALA A 736 8.39 35.79 -8.04
N HIS A 737 8.65 35.46 -6.77
CA HIS A 737 8.61 34.09 -6.25
C HIS A 737 7.43 33.85 -5.28
N LEU A 738 6.45 34.77 -5.21
CA LEU A 738 5.27 34.54 -4.38
C LEU A 738 4.56 33.27 -4.83
N ASN A 739 4.46 32.33 -3.89
CA ASN A 739 3.81 31.05 -4.07
C ASN A 739 2.85 30.79 -2.90
N PHE A 740 1.97 29.81 -3.07
CA PHE A 740 1.09 29.34 -2.01
C PHE A 740 0.91 27.83 -2.13
N SER A 741 0.71 27.17 -0.99
CA SER A 741 0.29 25.77 -0.98
C SER A 741 -1.20 25.67 -0.68
N THR A 742 -1.89 24.79 -1.38
CA THR A 742 -3.25 24.37 -1.00
C THR A 742 -3.18 23.51 0.28
N PRO A 743 -4.30 23.37 1.03
CA PRO A 743 -4.37 22.49 2.20
C PRO A 743 -3.98 21.03 1.88
N GLU A 744 -4.29 20.56 0.66
CA GLU A 744 -3.95 19.23 0.18
C GLU A 744 -2.44 19.04 -0.03
N GLY A 745 -1.71 20.14 -0.28
CA GLY A 745 -0.27 20.13 -0.51
C GLY A 745 0.19 20.46 -1.92
N ARG A 746 -0.71 20.84 -2.85
CA ARG A 746 -0.32 21.34 -4.17
C ARG A 746 0.28 22.73 -4.06
N LEU A 747 1.37 23.01 -4.76
CA LEU A 747 2.09 24.28 -4.72
C LEU A 747 1.83 25.06 -6.01
N TYR A 748 1.53 26.35 -5.90
CA TYR A 748 1.25 27.25 -7.01
C TYR A 748 2.07 28.54 -6.90
N LYS A 749 2.54 29.04 -8.04
CA LYS A 749 3.15 30.38 -8.17
C LYS A 749 2.15 31.37 -8.76
N TRP A 750 2.21 32.61 -8.29
CA TRP A 750 1.42 33.70 -8.83
C TRP A 750 2.03 34.25 -10.12
N ASN A 751 1.24 34.36 -11.19
CA ASN A 751 1.60 35.07 -12.41
C ASN A 751 1.03 36.51 -12.42
N ALA A 752 -0.03 36.73 -11.64
CA ALA A 752 -0.65 38.05 -11.44
C ALA A 752 -0.59 38.47 -9.97
N LEU A 753 -0.69 39.78 -9.71
CA LEU A 753 -0.59 40.33 -8.35
C LEU A 753 -1.80 39.90 -7.48
N PRO A 754 -1.60 39.11 -6.40
CA PRO A 754 -2.71 38.66 -5.55
C PRO A 754 -3.31 39.81 -4.73
N PHE A 755 -4.63 39.80 -4.56
CA PHE A 755 -5.36 40.84 -3.83
C PHE A 755 -4.93 40.98 -2.36
N ASP A 756 -4.73 39.85 -1.68
CA ASP A 756 -4.50 39.82 -0.23
C ASP A 756 -3.04 40.06 0.15
N MET A 757 -2.16 40.25 -0.84
CA MET A 757 -0.77 40.62 -0.56
C MET A 757 -0.73 42.04 0.05
N PRO A 758 0.03 42.23 1.15
CA PRO A 758 0.20 43.55 1.74
C PRO A 758 0.64 44.59 0.70
N MET A 759 -0.06 45.72 0.67
CA MET A 759 0.15 46.84 -0.27
C MET A 759 -0.24 46.60 -1.73
N ALA A 760 -0.82 45.44 -2.09
CA ALA A 760 -1.19 45.14 -3.47
C ALA A 760 -2.13 46.19 -4.09
N SER A 761 -3.09 46.72 -3.32
CA SER A 761 -4.01 47.77 -3.79
C SER A 761 -3.29 49.08 -4.15
N ARG A 762 -2.23 49.44 -3.42
CA ARG A 762 -1.42 50.65 -3.69
C ARG A 762 -0.55 50.47 -4.92
N ILE A 763 0.06 49.29 -5.05
CA ILE A 763 0.85 48.91 -6.22
C ILE A 763 -0.02 48.96 -7.49
N TRP A 764 -1.21 48.36 -7.42
CA TRP A 764 -2.19 48.42 -8.49
C TRP A 764 -2.59 49.86 -8.81
N GLN A 765 -2.92 50.67 -7.81
CA GLN A 765 -3.31 52.06 -8.03
C GLN A 765 -2.19 52.87 -8.71
N TRP A 766 -0.94 52.68 -8.28
CA TRP A 766 0.22 53.29 -8.91
C TRP A 766 0.35 52.87 -10.38
N PHE A 767 0.17 51.58 -10.69
CA PHE A 767 0.23 51.05 -12.05
C PHE A 767 -0.83 51.69 -12.96
N VAL A 768 -2.08 51.74 -12.51
CA VAL A 768 -3.18 52.41 -13.22
C VAL A 768 -2.91 53.90 -13.39
N ASN A 769 -2.32 54.57 -12.40
CA ASN A 769 -2.01 55.99 -12.56
C ASN A 769 -1.07 56.25 -13.72
N LEU A 770 -0.06 55.40 -13.88
CA LEU A 770 0.90 55.49 -14.98
C LEU A 770 0.27 55.12 -16.33
N GLU A 771 -0.58 54.10 -16.38
CA GLU A 771 -1.10 53.59 -17.65
C GLU A 771 -2.40 54.23 -18.12
N ILE A 772 -3.25 54.69 -17.21
CA ILE A 772 -4.57 55.28 -17.52
C ILE A 772 -4.63 56.72 -17.02
N ASN A 773 -4.56 56.95 -15.71
CA ASN A 773 -5.00 58.24 -15.14
C ASN A 773 -4.13 59.45 -15.53
N SER A 774 -2.87 59.22 -15.91
CA SER A 774 -1.95 60.25 -16.40
C SER A 774 -1.97 60.42 -17.93
N LYS A 775 -2.42 59.41 -18.67
CA LYS A 775 -2.43 59.39 -20.14
C LYS A 775 -3.78 59.77 -20.74
N LEU A 776 -4.88 59.45 -20.05
CA LEU A 776 -6.25 59.71 -20.49
C LEU A 776 -6.90 60.78 -19.60
N PRO A 777 -6.95 62.05 -20.01
CA PRO A 777 -7.48 63.14 -19.17
C PRO A 777 -8.99 63.05 -18.93
N PHE A 778 -9.70 62.24 -19.71
CA PHE A 778 -11.13 61.99 -19.61
C PHE A 778 -11.47 60.66 -18.91
N VAL A 779 -10.48 59.95 -18.35
CA VAL A 779 -10.70 58.73 -17.56
C VAL A 779 -10.04 58.88 -16.18
N ARG A 780 -10.71 58.37 -15.15
CA ARG A 780 -10.13 58.20 -13.83
C ARG A 780 -10.53 56.84 -13.27
N LEU A 781 -9.55 56.00 -12.96
CA LEU A 781 -9.73 54.69 -12.37
C LEU A 781 -9.11 54.67 -10.96
N VAL A 782 -9.94 54.29 -9.99
CA VAL A 782 -9.58 54.14 -8.58
C VAL A 782 -9.98 52.74 -8.14
N GLN A 783 -9.00 51.94 -7.72
CA GLN A 783 -9.15 50.51 -7.44
C GLN A 783 -9.76 49.76 -8.64
N THR A 784 -11.01 49.31 -8.63
CA THR A 784 -11.66 48.73 -9.83
C THR A 784 -12.69 49.63 -10.47
N THR A 785 -13.12 50.69 -9.80
CA THR A 785 -14.13 51.60 -10.34
C THR A 785 -13.45 52.63 -11.23
N LEU A 786 -14.01 52.84 -12.41
CA LEU A 786 -13.58 53.89 -13.32
C LEU A 786 -14.72 54.83 -13.65
N ILE A 787 -14.37 56.09 -13.83
CA ILE A 787 -15.21 57.08 -14.47
C ILE A 787 -14.61 57.41 -15.82
N ILE A 788 -15.46 57.39 -16.83
CA ILE A 788 -15.16 57.88 -18.16
C ILE A 788 -16.04 59.08 -18.49
N CYS A 789 -15.43 60.09 -19.09
CA CYS A 789 -16.05 61.34 -19.46
C CYS A 789 -15.98 61.55 -20.97
N ALA A 790 -16.92 62.33 -21.50
CA ALA A 790 -16.82 62.92 -22.82
C ALA A 790 -17.32 64.36 -22.78
N GLU A 791 -16.75 65.22 -23.61
CA GLU A 791 -17.13 66.65 -23.68
C GLU A 791 -18.60 66.87 -24.04
N LYS A 792 -19.19 65.93 -24.77
CA LYS A 792 -20.60 65.89 -25.19
C LYS A 792 -20.95 64.45 -25.59
N GLU A 793 -22.23 64.12 -25.66
CA GLU A 793 -22.73 62.78 -25.99
C GLU A 793 -22.12 62.22 -27.29
N THR A 794 -21.97 63.04 -28.33
CA THR A 794 -21.41 62.62 -29.62
C THR A 794 -19.93 62.21 -29.56
N SER A 795 -19.18 62.61 -28.52
CA SER A 795 -17.77 62.22 -28.34
C SER A 795 -17.56 61.01 -27.42
N ALA A 796 -18.62 60.48 -26.80
CA ALA A 796 -18.54 59.32 -25.91
C ALA A 796 -17.93 58.07 -26.58
N ASN A 797 -18.30 57.80 -27.83
CA ASN A 797 -17.72 56.69 -28.60
C ASN A 797 -16.21 56.83 -28.82
N ALA A 798 -15.71 58.04 -29.02
CA ALA A 798 -14.27 58.28 -29.18
C ALA A 798 -13.51 58.05 -27.86
N SER A 799 -14.06 58.52 -26.73
CA SER A 799 -13.51 58.24 -25.40
C SER A 799 -13.48 56.75 -25.09
N LEU A 800 -14.58 56.03 -25.37
CA LEU A 800 -14.66 54.58 -25.16
C LEU A 800 -13.61 53.84 -25.98
N LYS A 801 -13.49 54.16 -27.27
CA LYS A 801 -12.50 53.54 -28.14
C LYS A 801 -11.09 53.73 -27.60
N ALA A 802 -10.73 54.96 -27.22
CA ALA A 802 -9.41 55.24 -26.67
C ALA A 802 -9.12 54.49 -25.36
N LEU A 803 -10.12 54.29 -24.50
CA LEU A 803 -9.98 53.45 -23.29
C LEU A 803 -9.81 51.97 -23.64
N PHE A 804 -10.61 51.45 -24.58
CA PHE A 804 -10.50 50.06 -25.02
C PHE A 804 -9.18 49.77 -25.74
N ASP A 805 -8.64 50.70 -26.51
CA ASP A 805 -7.32 50.58 -27.14
C ASP A 805 -6.20 50.41 -26.07
N VAL A 806 -6.28 51.16 -24.96
CA VAL A 806 -5.38 50.98 -23.80
C VAL A 806 -5.64 49.64 -23.12
N GLY A 807 -6.91 49.23 -22.99
CA GLY A 807 -7.29 47.95 -22.43
C GLY A 807 -6.70 46.77 -23.20
N GLU A 808 -6.85 46.76 -24.52
CA GLU A 808 -6.36 45.70 -25.40
C GLU A 808 -4.85 45.52 -25.28
N LYS A 809 -4.09 46.63 -25.22
CA LYS A 809 -2.64 46.61 -25.02
C LYS A 809 -2.21 45.86 -23.75
N HIS A 810 -3.02 45.92 -22.70
CA HIS A 810 -2.74 45.33 -21.40
C HIS A 810 -3.54 44.06 -21.10
N GLY A 811 -4.39 43.60 -22.05
CA GLY A 811 -5.30 42.47 -21.84
C GLY A 811 -6.42 42.76 -20.85
N TRP A 812 -6.78 44.03 -20.65
CA TRP A 812 -7.86 44.45 -19.76
C TRP A 812 -9.21 44.47 -20.45
N THR A 813 -10.24 44.13 -19.68
CA THR A 813 -11.63 44.27 -20.10
C THR A 813 -12.37 45.18 -19.12
N PHE A 814 -13.33 45.94 -19.65
CA PHE A 814 -14.09 46.91 -18.88
C PHE A 814 -15.59 46.66 -19.06
N SER A 815 -16.35 46.88 -17.99
CA SER A 815 -17.80 46.87 -17.99
C SER A 815 -18.29 48.31 -17.87
N ILE A 816 -18.71 48.91 -19.00
CA ILE A 816 -19.11 50.32 -19.09
C ILE A 816 -20.47 50.40 -19.80
N PRO A 817 -21.43 51.22 -19.31
CA PRO A 817 -22.69 51.47 -20.00
C PRO A 817 -22.50 52.01 -21.41
N ALA A 818 -23.44 51.68 -22.30
CA ALA A 818 -23.46 52.24 -23.66
C ALA A 818 -23.60 53.78 -23.62
N PRO A 819 -23.03 54.52 -24.60
CA PRO A 819 -23.03 55.99 -24.64
C PRO A 819 -24.37 56.66 -24.36
N GLU A 820 -25.47 56.04 -24.79
CA GLU A 820 -26.84 56.56 -24.65
C GLU A 820 -27.31 56.60 -23.18
N ALA A 821 -26.65 55.83 -22.30
CA ALA A 821 -26.94 55.79 -20.88
C ALA A 821 -26.05 56.74 -20.06
N TRP A 822 -25.18 57.53 -20.69
CA TRP A 822 -24.29 58.45 -20.00
C TRP A 822 -25.07 59.69 -19.56
N THR A 823 -24.72 60.22 -18.37
CA THR A 823 -25.48 61.30 -17.73
C THR A 823 -24.63 62.55 -17.55
N ALA A 824 -25.23 63.73 -17.67
CA ALA A 824 -24.59 65.00 -17.29
C ALA A 824 -24.58 65.21 -15.76
N ASP A 825 -25.45 64.51 -15.03
CA ASP A 825 -25.52 64.55 -13.57
C ASP A 825 -24.65 63.43 -12.96
N PHE A 826 -23.37 63.72 -12.73
CA PHE A 826 -22.46 62.75 -12.13
C PHE A 826 -22.77 62.42 -10.67
N ALA A 827 -23.61 63.20 -9.97
CA ALA A 827 -24.03 62.87 -8.60
C ALA A 827 -24.92 61.61 -8.58
N SER A 828 -25.64 61.36 -9.68
CA SER A 828 -26.47 60.15 -9.86
C SER A 828 -25.67 58.85 -10.02
N LEU A 829 -24.34 58.91 -10.19
CA LEU A 829 -23.48 57.73 -10.43
C LEU A 829 -22.98 57.02 -9.15
N SER A 830 -23.38 57.47 -7.96
CA SER A 830 -23.01 56.89 -6.65
C SER A 830 -21.50 56.69 -6.46
N LEU A 831 -20.71 57.72 -6.74
CA LEU A 831 -19.23 57.69 -6.75
C LEU A 831 -18.57 57.43 -5.39
N ASP A 832 -19.35 57.41 -4.32
CA ASP A 832 -18.96 57.07 -2.96
C ASP A 832 -18.65 55.57 -2.78
N THR A 833 -19.14 54.72 -3.69
CA THR A 833 -18.93 53.26 -3.65
C THR A 833 -17.80 52.81 -4.59
N LEU A 834 -16.54 53.00 -4.20
CA LEU A 834 -15.38 52.77 -5.08
C LEU A 834 -15.05 51.30 -5.40
N TRP A 835 -15.58 50.34 -4.64
CA TRP A 835 -15.23 48.93 -4.77
C TRP A 835 -16.44 48.06 -4.50
N HIS A 836 -16.72 47.11 -5.40
CA HIS A 836 -17.80 46.14 -5.25
C HIS A 836 -17.33 44.74 -4.81
N GLY A 837 -16.05 44.56 -4.48
CA GLY A 837 -15.52 43.30 -3.92
C GLY A 837 -15.13 43.39 -2.44
N ALA A 838 -14.34 42.44 -1.95
CA ALA A 838 -13.74 42.48 -0.61
C ALA A 838 -12.44 43.31 -0.58
N ARG A 839 -12.22 44.10 0.48
CA ARG A 839 -10.94 44.77 0.77
C ARG A 839 -10.04 43.80 1.57
N PRO A 840 -8.69 43.86 1.46
CA PRO A 840 -7.81 43.08 2.32
C PRO A 840 -8.12 43.36 3.81
N ALA A 841 -8.09 42.32 4.67
CA ALA A 841 -8.19 42.54 6.11
C ALA A 841 -7.00 43.41 6.56
N TYR A 842 -7.29 44.55 7.17
CA TYR A 842 -6.26 45.47 7.68
C TYR A 842 -5.24 44.71 8.55
N HIS A 843 -3.96 44.82 8.17
CA HIS A 843 -2.84 44.55 9.06
C HIS A 843 -2.56 45.83 9.85
N SER A 844 -2.88 45.81 11.15
CA SER A 844 -2.39 46.77 12.14
C SER A 844 -0.99 46.39 12.60
#